data_AF-A0A840ZE71-F1
#
_entry.id   AF-A0A840ZE71-F1
#
_cell.length_a   1.000
_cell.length_b   1.000
_cell.length_c   1.000
_cell.angle_alpha   90.00
_cell.angle_beta   90.00
_cell.angle_gamma   90.00
#
_symmetry.space_group_name_H-M   'P 1'
#
loop_
_entity.id
_entity.type
_entity.pdbx_description
1 polymer ?
#
loop_
_entity_poly.entity_id
_entity_poly.type
_entity_poly.pdbx_seq_one_letter_code
_entity_poly.pdbx_strand_id
1 'polypeptide(L)'
;MLPGLRRLARSAALIAALGASALLPNAATGQGQPAPPAAPPTAPAPAQKAAPQGAPPQAQAPAPAPAAKPAAPKTPASEALQTVRDRLEEIKTDLEAREKAITGPNVGPGDLTRARDGLDGLADRLRAIVDALGPRLDAARERLEQIGPKPKEGEEGEDVARERAEREQAVNDVDGTQRLAKSLLVQSDQIVDQIANRRRAAFTRGLFERASSLLSPDLWMRVAADIPRDVTSLRSGFDDTVTLFRRNGTLWNLLVLGLAFGLSFALYFGRRNIAPRLGRRDTAVTDPSRRRKLLAAWRVLLLGTLPAVAGSYAIYYALDATELLPARFLPVASAIVGGFAFVAFVQATADALLAVGKPAWRPAPVSDAAAWRISALAVSIAVVITVSKSVEALNSAIYAALPISIATRGLGAVAAAALLAIGLHRFADTAEKEEECFGPYVAADASSGIGGPLRLLGWAAAAVIAVGPLVGYVALSAFLVDQLIWAAGIIVLLWLLMASAETLIGGSLSGETRLATTLQANTGLRRRSLNQIAVLATGAARVLLIATAALLILAPWGFDSTDVFASIRTAFFGFKIGDVTISPSAIVLGITILGVGVFITRATQRWLENTYLPATDLDAGLRNSISTVAGYVGFLLALALAFSYLGLSLEKLTIVAGALSVGIGFGLQSIVNNFVSGLLLLWERPIRVGDQVLIGDSEGIVKRISVRSTEIQTFDRSAVIVPNSNLISGIVKNRVRGDRTGRVIISVSVLRNQDPVRAAEMLVECASAHADVLKQPPPRVVFKKIGDPFLEFDLIAMIVDVNLSQKVQSDLNFSVFKALSDAEFIPAMGPASSFITVQGLEPVRDALGQIAHAVGTSQTAAVADPAPGSREESRRGEGQWEAGRRKLGQTS
;
A
#
# COMPACT_ATOMS: atom_id res chain seq x y z
N MET A 1 25.87 -55.78 -16.16
CA MET A 1 26.45 -55.21 -14.91
C MET A 1 26.30 -53.69 -14.75
N LEU A 2 26.12 -52.87 -15.80
CA LEU A 2 25.97 -51.41 -15.67
C LEU A 2 24.55 -50.82 -15.43
N PRO A 3 23.41 -51.48 -15.75
CA PRO A 3 22.08 -50.86 -15.55
C PRO A 3 21.56 -50.94 -14.09
N GLY A 4 21.99 -51.93 -13.29
CA GLY A 4 21.58 -52.07 -11.88
C GLY A 4 22.19 -51.02 -10.94
N LEU A 5 23.45 -50.63 -11.18
CA LEU A 5 24.15 -49.60 -10.41
C LEU A 5 23.57 -48.19 -10.62
N ARG A 6 23.06 -47.89 -11.82
CA ARG A 6 22.38 -46.60 -12.09
C ARG A 6 21.03 -46.47 -11.39
N ARG A 7 20.31 -47.58 -11.16
CA ARG A 7 19.06 -47.59 -10.38
C ARG A 7 19.33 -47.45 -8.87
N LEU A 8 20.34 -48.14 -8.35
CA LEU A 8 20.77 -48.00 -6.94
C LEU A 8 21.33 -46.61 -6.62
N ALA A 9 22.09 -45.99 -7.53
CA ALA A 9 22.61 -44.63 -7.37
C ALA A 9 21.51 -43.55 -7.39
N ARG A 10 20.46 -43.72 -8.22
CA ARG A 10 19.28 -42.85 -8.20
C ARG A 10 18.44 -43.03 -6.93
N SER A 11 18.40 -44.24 -6.37
CA SER A 11 17.70 -44.56 -5.12
C SER A 11 18.41 -43.96 -3.90
N ALA A 12 19.74 -44.02 -3.86
CA ALA A 12 20.55 -43.41 -2.81
C ALA A 12 20.51 -41.88 -2.85
N ALA A 13 20.45 -41.27 -4.04
CA ALA A 13 20.28 -39.83 -4.21
C ALA A 13 18.91 -39.32 -3.73
N LEU A 14 17.84 -40.14 -3.85
CA LEU A 14 16.50 -39.77 -3.38
C LEU A 14 16.39 -39.74 -1.85
N ILE A 15 17.17 -40.56 -1.15
CA ILE A 15 17.24 -40.60 0.32
C ILE A 15 18.05 -39.41 0.88
N ALA A 16 19.01 -38.89 0.11
CA ALA A 16 19.79 -37.69 0.49
C ALA A 16 19.09 -36.37 0.13
N ALA A 17 18.18 -36.35 -0.85
CA ALA A 17 17.52 -35.13 -1.33
C ALA A 17 16.35 -34.63 -0.45
N LEU A 18 15.88 -35.42 0.53
CA LEU A 18 14.79 -35.04 1.45
C LEU A 18 15.23 -34.07 2.59
N GLY A 19 16.48 -33.60 2.59
CA GLY A 19 17.04 -32.77 3.67
C GLY A 19 17.46 -31.34 3.33
N ALA A 20 17.58 -30.94 2.06
CA ALA A 20 18.06 -29.59 1.73
C ALA A 20 17.71 -29.20 0.29
N SER A 21 16.73 -28.30 0.11
CA SER A 21 16.55 -27.55 -1.13
C SER A 21 15.72 -26.28 -0.86
N ALA A 22 16.32 -25.37 -0.10
CA ALA A 22 16.03 -23.95 -0.20
C ALA A 22 17.38 -23.25 -0.40
N LEU A 23 17.43 -22.37 -1.41
CA LEU A 23 18.49 -21.40 -1.74
C LEU A 23 19.55 -21.84 -2.78
N LEU A 24 19.51 -21.12 -3.91
CA LEU A 24 20.59 -20.69 -4.84
C LEU A 24 20.74 -21.38 -6.22
N PRO A 25 21.24 -20.64 -7.25
CA PRO A 25 20.68 -20.61 -8.60
C PRO A 25 21.46 -21.37 -9.67
N ASN A 26 20.81 -21.52 -10.83
CA ASN A 26 21.27 -22.11 -12.08
C ASN A 26 22.69 -21.69 -12.50
N ALA A 27 23.54 -22.68 -12.71
CA ALA A 27 24.73 -22.58 -13.56
C ALA A 27 24.57 -23.57 -14.73
N ALA A 28 24.66 -23.04 -15.94
CA ALA A 28 24.58 -23.77 -17.19
C ALA A 28 25.79 -24.71 -17.36
N THR A 29 25.52 -25.97 -17.69
CA THR A 29 26.51 -26.86 -18.31
C THR A 29 25.87 -27.57 -19.48
N GLY A 30 26.31 -27.22 -20.69
CA GLY A 30 25.96 -27.90 -21.92
C GLY A 30 26.77 -29.18 -22.07
N GLN A 31 26.10 -30.29 -22.36
CA GLN A 31 26.71 -31.47 -22.95
C GLN A 31 25.80 -31.99 -24.05
N GLY A 32 26.36 -32.02 -25.27
CA GLY A 32 25.70 -32.43 -26.50
C GLY A 32 25.38 -33.93 -26.53
N GLN A 33 24.31 -34.26 -27.23
CA GLN A 33 24.00 -35.60 -27.69
C GLN A 33 24.27 -35.71 -29.21
N PRO A 34 24.77 -36.87 -29.68
CA PRO A 34 25.19 -37.07 -31.06
C PRO A 34 24.02 -37.38 -32.00
N ALA A 35 24.15 -36.91 -33.25
CA ALA A 35 23.21 -37.12 -34.35
C ALA A 35 23.28 -38.56 -34.94
N PRO A 36 22.17 -39.08 -35.53
CA PRO A 36 22.17 -40.32 -36.30
C PRO A 36 22.64 -40.10 -37.76
N PRO A 37 23.15 -41.15 -38.45
CA PRO A 37 23.88 -41.01 -39.72
C PRO A 37 22.97 -40.95 -40.96
N ALA A 38 23.43 -40.20 -41.96
CA ALA A 38 22.83 -40.05 -43.29
C ALA A 38 23.24 -41.19 -44.25
N ALA A 39 22.35 -41.54 -45.17
CA ALA A 39 22.59 -42.43 -46.31
C ALA A 39 22.42 -41.65 -47.66
N PRO A 40 23.10 -42.07 -48.74
CA PRO A 40 23.51 -41.21 -49.87
C PRO A 40 22.49 -41.09 -51.02
N PRO A 41 22.68 -40.10 -51.95
CA PRO A 41 21.72 -39.83 -53.02
C PRO A 41 21.92 -40.74 -54.24
N THR A 42 20.81 -41.12 -54.87
CA THR A 42 20.78 -41.85 -56.15
C THR A 42 20.45 -40.90 -57.30
N ALA A 43 21.11 -41.15 -58.44
CA ALA A 43 21.09 -40.37 -59.68
C ALA A 43 19.78 -40.52 -60.49
N PRO A 44 19.50 -39.63 -61.47
CA PRO A 44 18.28 -39.63 -62.28
C PRO A 44 18.47 -40.24 -63.68
N ALA A 45 17.41 -40.81 -64.26
CA ALA A 45 17.21 -41.04 -65.70
C ALA A 45 15.76 -41.49 -65.98
N PRO A 46 15.24 -41.44 -67.24
CA PRO A 46 15.32 -40.38 -68.24
C PRO A 46 13.93 -40.05 -68.86
N ALA A 47 13.92 -39.03 -69.73
CA ALA A 47 12.75 -38.53 -70.48
C ALA A 47 12.16 -39.50 -71.51
N GLN A 48 10.84 -39.39 -71.78
CA GLN A 48 10.23 -39.82 -73.04
C GLN A 48 8.95 -39.03 -73.42
N LYS A 49 9.11 -38.23 -74.47
CA LYS A 49 8.23 -37.90 -75.63
C LYS A 49 6.71 -37.77 -75.49
N ALA A 50 6.22 -36.61 -75.93
CA ALA A 50 4.84 -36.29 -76.32
C ALA A 50 4.55 -36.63 -77.80
N ALA A 51 3.26 -36.83 -78.14
CA ALA A 51 2.48 -36.29 -79.29
C ALA A 51 1.08 -36.98 -79.38
N PRO A 52 0.11 -36.57 -80.24
CA PRO A 52 -0.75 -35.38 -80.12
C PRO A 52 -2.25 -35.66 -80.43
N GLN A 53 -3.17 -34.70 -80.21
CA GLN A 53 -4.50 -34.49 -80.87
C GLN A 53 -5.38 -33.61 -79.94
N GLY A 54 -6.15 -32.59 -80.34
CA GLY A 54 -6.37 -31.85 -81.58
C GLY A 54 -7.23 -30.62 -81.20
N ALA A 55 -7.10 -29.51 -81.92
CA ALA A 55 -7.83 -28.25 -81.68
C ALA A 55 -9.22 -28.22 -82.37
N PRO A 56 -10.15 -27.37 -81.89
CA PRO A 56 -10.76 -26.34 -82.77
C PRO A 56 -10.98 -24.98 -82.02
N PRO A 57 -11.55 -23.89 -82.60
CA PRO A 57 -10.79 -22.64 -82.80
C PRO A 57 -11.32 -21.37 -82.09
N GLN A 58 -10.38 -20.45 -81.87
CA GLN A 58 -10.39 -18.98 -81.89
C GLN A 58 -11.68 -18.15 -81.70
N ALA A 59 -11.60 -17.19 -80.76
CA ALA A 59 -12.14 -15.84 -80.90
C ALA A 59 -11.16 -14.81 -80.29
N GLN A 60 -11.09 -13.63 -80.91
CA GLN A 60 -10.04 -12.59 -80.84
C GLN A 60 -10.05 -11.67 -79.59
N ALA A 61 -8.90 -11.02 -79.37
CA ALA A 61 -8.52 -10.08 -78.30
C ALA A 61 -9.18 -8.67 -78.41
N PRO A 62 -9.02 -7.81 -77.38
CA PRO A 62 -7.97 -6.77 -77.45
C PRO A 62 -7.18 -6.51 -76.14
N ALA A 63 -6.12 -5.69 -76.27
CA ALA A 63 -4.91 -5.53 -75.44
C ALA A 63 -5.00 -4.46 -74.29
N PRO A 64 -3.89 -3.92 -73.72
CA PRO A 64 -3.28 -4.32 -72.44
C PRO A 64 -3.26 -3.20 -71.35
N ALA A 65 -3.07 -3.56 -70.08
CA ALA A 65 -2.85 -2.64 -68.94
C ALA A 65 -1.65 -3.11 -68.07
N PRO A 66 -0.99 -2.20 -67.31
CA PRO A 66 0.47 -2.13 -67.18
C PRO A 66 1.11 -3.05 -66.14
N ALA A 67 2.41 -3.27 -66.32
CA ALA A 67 3.29 -4.10 -65.50
C ALA A 67 3.24 -3.76 -63.99
N ALA A 68 3.03 -4.80 -63.17
CA ALA A 68 3.18 -4.73 -61.72
C ALA A 68 4.67 -4.60 -61.34
N LYS A 69 4.97 -3.61 -60.49
CA LYS A 69 6.29 -3.36 -59.87
C LYS A 69 6.75 -4.59 -59.05
N PRO A 70 8.07 -4.88 -58.97
CA PRO A 70 8.59 -5.92 -58.10
C PRO A 70 8.34 -5.57 -56.62
N ALA A 71 7.87 -6.54 -55.84
CA ALA A 71 7.72 -6.41 -54.39
C ALA A 71 9.07 -6.13 -53.73
N ALA A 72 9.09 -5.14 -52.83
CA ALA A 72 10.26 -4.75 -52.05
C ALA A 72 10.77 -5.91 -51.17
N PRO A 73 12.09 -5.99 -50.90
CA PRO A 73 12.67 -7.03 -50.05
C PRO A 73 12.11 -6.93 -48.62
N LYS A 74 11.68 -8.08 -48.07
CA LYS A 74 11.18 -8.20 -46.70
C LYS A 74 12.27 -7.76 -45.71
N THR A 75 11.96 -6.78 -44.87
CA THR A 75 12.83 -6.27 -43.81
C THR A 75 13.06 -7.34 -42.73
N PRO A 76 14.24 -7.46 -42.12
CA PRO A 76 14.57 -8.48 -41.10
C PRO A 76 13.68 -8.46 -39.84
N ALA A 77 12.99 -7.34 -39.57
CA ALA A 77 12.00 -7.24 -38.50
C ALA A 77 10.75 -8.12 -38.75
N SER A 78 10.40 -8.36 -40.03
CA SER A 78 9.23 -9.16 -40.41
C SER A 78 9.46 -10.67 -40.21
N GLU A 79 10.69 -11.16 -40.40
CA GLU A 79 11.05 -12.57 -40.17
C GLU A 79 11.01 -12.93 -38.68
N ALA A 80 11.54 -12.06 -37.81
CA ALA A 80 11.49 -12.28 -36.37
C ALA A 80 10.05 -12.34 -35.85
N LEU A 81 9.13 -11.54 -36.39
CA LEU A 81 7.72 -11.58 -36.02
C LEU A 81 7.01 -12.84 -36.54
N GLN A 82 7.35 -13.29 -37.75
CA GLN A 82 6.84 -14.55 -38.31
C GLN A 82 7.22 -15.75 -37.43
N THR A 83 8.47 -15.83 -36.97
CA THR A 83 8.87 -16.92 -36.06
C THR A 83 8.10 -16.93 -34.73
N VAL A 84 7.70 -15.76 -34.22
CA VAL A 84 6.84 -15.67 -33.02
C VAL A 84 5.43 -16.16 -33.35
N ARG A 85 4.90 -15.80 -34.53
CA ARG A 85 3.57 -16.20 -34.98
C ARG A 85 3.48 -17.72 -35.23
N ASP A 86 4.51 -18.32 -35.81
CA ASP A 86 4.60 -19.77 -36.00
C ASP A 86 4.59 -20.52 -34.66
N ARG A 87 5.33 -20.02 -33.66
CA ARG A 87 5.30 -20.57 -32.30
C ARG A 87 3.93 -20.42 -31.64
N LEU A 88 3.22 -19.31 -31.88
CA LEU A 88 1.89 -19.11 -31.33
C LEU A 88 0.86 -20.05 -31.98
N GLU A 89 0.97 -20.35 -33.28
CA GLU A 89 0.14 -21.37 -33.94
C GLU A 89 0.45 -22.78 -33.39
N GLU A 90 1.72 -23.12 -33.13
CA GLU A 90 2.08 -24.38 -32.46
C GLU A 90 1.41 -24.48 -31.07
N ILE A 91 1.50 -23.43 -30.25
CA ILE A 91 0.85 -23.39 -28.93
C ILE A 91 -0.67 -23.51 -29.06
N LYS A 92 -1.27 -22.80 -30.02
CA LYS A 92 -2.72 -22.86 -30.28
C LYS A 92 -3.17 -24.28 -30.62
N THR A 93 -2.47 -24.97 -31.51
CA THR A 93 -2.80 -26.36 -31.87
C THR A 93 -2.67 -27.31 -30.69
N ASP A 94 -1.69 -27.12 -29.79
CA ASP A 94 -1.58 -27.91 -28.55
C ASP A 94 -2.73 -27.62 -27.57
N LEU A 95 -3.12 -26.35 -27.41
CA LEU A 95 -4.26 -25.97 -26.57
C LEU A 95 -5.58 -26.55 -27.11
N GLU A 96 -5.82 -26.47 -28.42
CA GLU A 96 -7.00 -27.06 -29.06
C GLU A 96 -7.04 -28.60 -28.90
N ALA A 97 -5.90 -29.28 -29.02
CA ALA A 97 -5.80 -30.72 -28.80
C ALA A 97 -6.13 -31.10 -27.35
N ARG A 98 -5.65 -30.32 -26.37
CA ARG A 98 -5.94 -30.50 -24.95
C ARG A 98 -7.42 -30.23 -24.63
N GLU A 99 -7.99 -29.16 -25.19
CA GLU A 99 -9.41 -28.82 -25.03
C GLU A 99 -10.32 -29.94 -25.57
N LYS A 100 -9.96 -30.53 -26.72
CA LYS A 100 -10.66 -31.68 -27.30
C LYS A 100 -10.56 -32.93 -26.41
N ALA A 101 -9.40 -33.17 -25.79
CA ALA A 101 -9.21 -34.29 -24.87
C ALA A 101 -10.06 -34.19 -23.60
N ILE A 102 -10.39 -32.98 -23.15
CA ILE A 102 -11.17 -32.77 -21.92
C ILE A 102 -12.67 -32.64 -22.15
N THR A 103 -13.14 -32.44 -23.38
CA THR A 103 -14.57 -32.22 -23.70
C THR A 103 -15.36 -33.51 -23.96
N GLY A 104 -14.70 -34.65 -24.15
CA GLY A 104 -15.35 -35.93 -24.43
C GLY A 104 -16.35 -36.43 -23.35
N PRO A 105 -17.24 -37.38 -23.70
CA PRO A 105 -18.25 -37.92 -22.78
C PRO A 105 -17.66 -38.86 -21.70
N ASN A 106 -16.56 -39.57 -21.99
CA ASN A 106 -15.90 -40.50 -21.08
C ASN A 106 -14.44 -40.09 -20.83
N VAL A 107 -14.24 -38.93 -20.20
CA VAL A 107 -12.89 -38.46 -19.84
C VAL A 107 -12.50 -39.03 -18.48
N GLY A 108 -11.45 -39.86 -18.46
CA GLY A 108 -10.95 -40.45 -17.22
C GLY A 108 -10.04 -39.50 -16.42
N PRO A 109 -9.77 -39.79 -15.14
CA PRO A 109 -8.83 -39.01 -14.32
C PRO A 109 -7.44 -38.90 -14.94
N GLY A 110 -6.95 -39.97 -15.59
CA GLY A 110 -5.65 -39.99 -16.26
C GLY A 110 -5.58 -39.12 -17.52
N ASP A 111 -6.70 -38.92 -18.22
CA ASP A 111 -6.78 -38.01 -19.37
C ASP A 111 -6.74 -36.55 -18.91
N LEU A 112 -7.44 -36.22 -17.82
CA LEU A 112 -7.40 -34.89 -17.20
C LEU A 112 -5.99 -34.54 -16.69
N THR A 113 -5.25 -35.51 -16.15
CA THR A 113 -3.84 -35.30 -15.75
C THR A 113 -2.95 -35.04 -16.93
N ARG A 114 -3.00 -35.90 -17.97
CA ARG A 114 -2.21 -35.68 -19.19
C ARG A 114 -2.54 -34.34 -19.86
N ALA A 115 -3.80 -33.92 -19.86
CA ALA A 115 -4.21 -32.63 -20.39
C ALA A 115 -3.71 -31.45 -19.54
N ARG A 116 -3.56 -31.62 -18.23
CA ARG A 116 -3.00 -30.61 -17.31
C ARG A 116 -1.49 -30.48 -17.43
N ASP A 117 -0.81 -31.61 -17.62
CA ASP A 117 0.65 -31.70 -17.60
C ASP A 117 1.28 -30.78 -18.66
N GLY A 118 2.10 -29.84 -18.21
CA GLY A 118 2.82 -28.90 -19.08
C GLY A 118 2.06 -27.62 -19.46
N LEU A 119 0.76 -27.48 -19.13
CA LEU A 119 0.00 -26.25 -19.41
C LEU A 119 0.61 -25.00 -18.76
N ASP A 120 1.10 -25.12 -17.51
CA ASP A 120 1.74 -23.98 -16.83
C ASP A 120 2.99 -23.50 -17.58
N GLY A 121 3.76 -24.43 -18.15
CA GLY A 121 4.93 -24.11 -18.97
C GLY A 121 4.57 -23.41 -20.28
N LEU A 122 3.40 -23.71 -20.86
CA LEU A 122 2.88 -23.00 -22.03
C LEU A 122 2.40 -21.59 -21.67
N ALA A 123 1.66 -21.45 -20.57
CA ALA A 123 1.22 -20.17 -20.07
C ALA A 123 2.41 -19.23 -19.75
N ASP A 124 3.48 -19.75 -19.15
CA ASP A 124 4.71 -18.99 -18.88
C ASP A 124 5.42 -18.55 -20.17
N ARG A 125 5.45 -19.41 -21.21
CA ARG A 125 5.98 -19.03 -22.53
C ARG A 125 5.13 -17.94 -23.19
N LEU A 126 3.80 -18.03 -23.11
CA LEU A 126 2.89 -17.01 -23.63
C LEU A 126 3.08 -15.67 -22.92
N ARG A 127 3.23 -15.66 -21.58
CA ARG A 127 3.56 -14.45 -20.81
C ARG A 127 4.86 -13.83 -21.28
N ALA A 128 5.91 -14.64 -21.44
CA ALA A 128 7.20 -14.16 -21.94
C ALA A 128 7.10 -13.54 -23.36
N ILE A 129 6.27 -14.10 -24.24
CA ILE A 129 6.00 -13.52 -25.57
C ILE A 129 5.28 -12.17 -25.44
N VAL A 130 4.24 -12.08 -24.60
CA VAL A 130 3.48 -10.84 -24.38
C VAL A 130 4.39 -9.74 -23.83
N ASP A 131 5.20 -10.07 -22.82
CA ASP A 131 6.14 -9.14 -22.18
C ASP A 131 7.25 -8.69 -23.15
N ALA A 132 7.70 -9.58 -24.04
CA ALA A 132 8.69 -9.24 -25.07
C ALA A 132 8.12 -8.37 -26.21
N LEU A 133 6.83 -8.51 -26.54
CA LEU A 133 6.16 -7.72 -27.57
C LEU A 133 5.75 -6.32 -27.08
N GLY A 134 5.55 -6.12 -25.77
CA GLY A 134 5.15 -4.84 -25.18
C GLY A 134 6.05 -3.66 -25.59
N PRO A 135 7.36 -3.69 -25.24
CA PRO A 135 8.28 -2.61 -25.60
C PRO A 135 8.41 -2.38 -27.11
N ARG A 136 8.20 -3.43 -27.94
CA ARG A 136 8.24 -3.33 -29.40
C ARG A 136 7.00 -2.62 -29.95
N LEU A 137 5.84 -2.88 -29.36
CA LEU A 137 4.60 -2.20 -29.71
C LEU A 137 4.66 -0.72 -29.33
N ASP A 138 5.17 -0.41 -28.14
CA ASP A 138 5.32 0.97 -27.67
C ASP A 138 6.27 1.75 -28.58
N ALA A 139 7.43 1.17 -28.93
CA ALA A 139 8.38 1.77 -29.87
C ALA A 139 7.79 1.94 -31.29
N ALA A 140 6.92 1.03 -31.74
CA ALA A 140 6.25 1.14 -33.04
C ALA A 140 5.19 2.26 -33.03
N ARG A 141 4.44 2.41 -31.93
CA ARG A 141 3.47 3.49 -31.73
C ARG A 141 4.15 4.85 -31.66
N GLU A 142 5.25 4.97 -30.92
CA GLU A 142 6.04 6.20 -30.84
C GLU A 142 6.54 6.64 -32.23
N ARG A 143 7.01 5.70 -33.06
CA ARG A 143 7.39 5.99 -34.46
C ARG A 143 6.20 6.41 -35.32
N LEU A 144 5.00 5.87 -35.08
CA LEU A 144 3.80 6.30 -35.81
C LEU A 144 3.39 7.73 -35.38
N GLU A 145 3.50 8.04 -34.09
CA GLU A 145 3.22 9.37 -33.53
C GLU A 145 4.18 10.45 -34.07
N GLN A 146 5.43 10.12 -34.35
CA GLN A 146 6.41 11.05 -34.96
C GLN A 146 5.99 11.58 -36.34
N ILE A 147 5.16 10.86 -37.10
CA ILE A 147 4.62 11.33 -38.40
C ILE A 147 3.45 12.31 -38.19
N GLY A 148 2.84 12.32 -37.01
CA GLY A 148 1.70 13.17 -36.68
C GLY A 148 0.35 12.64 -37.19
N PRO A 149 -0.76 13.22 -36.68
CA PRO A 149 -2.11 12.81 -37.08
C PRO A 149 -2.34 13.07 -38.56
N LYS A 150 -3.20 12.25 -39.19
CA LYS A 150 -3.57 12.43 -40.60
C LYS A 150 -4.20 13.82 -40.79
N PRO A 151 -3.71 14.66 -41.72
CA PRO A 151 -4.31 15.96 -41.97
C PRO A 151 -5.77 15.77 -42.40
N LYS A 152 -6.67 16.57 -41.81
CA LYS A 152 -8.13 16.46 -42.08
C LYS A 152 -8.51 17.04 -43.45
N GLU A 153 -7.70 17.95 -43.99
CA GLU A 153 -7.86 18.54 -45.34
C GLU A 153 -6.47 18.80 -45.94
N GLY A 154 -6.25 18.36 -47.19
CA GLY A 154 -4.99 18.45 -47.95
C GLY A 154 -4.44 17.09 -48.41
N GLU A 155 -3.93 17.02 -49.64
CA GLU A 155 -3.24 15.83 -50.17
C GLU A 155 -1.91 15.63 -49.43
N GLU A 156 -1.77 14.50 -48.73
CA GLU A 156 -0.47 14.07 -48.19
C GLU A 156 0.49 13.81 -49.36
N GLY A 157 1.76 14.22 -49.21
CA GLY A 157 2.79 13.80 -50.17
C GLY A 157 2.85 12.28 -50.24
N GLU A 158 2.95 11.72 -51.45
CA GLU A 158 2.89 10.26 -51.69
C GLU A 158 3.88 9.47 -50.81
N ASP A 159 5.06 10.05 -50.53
CA ASP A 159 6.09 9.45 -49.69
C ASP A 159 5.67 9.35 -48.21
N VAL A 160 5.00 10.39 -47.68
CA VAL A 160 4.54 10.42 -46.28
C VAL A 160 3.33 9.49 -46.08
N ALA A 161 2.43 9.43 -47.06
CA ALA A 161 1.30 8.51 -47.05
C ALA A 161 1.78 7.05 -47.09
N ARG A 162 2.80 6.75 -47.90
CA ARG A 162 3.42 5.43 -47.95
C ARG A 162 4.12 5.06 -46.65
N GLU A 163 4.89 5.99 -46.07
CA GLU A 163 5.58 5.74 -44.80
C GLU A 163 4.60 5.57 -43.62
N ARG A 164 3.50 6.33 -43.60
CA ARG A 164 2.40 6.15 -42.65
C ARG A 164 1.79 4.75 -42.77
N ALA A 165 1.47 4.31 -43.99
CA ALA A 165 0.90 2.99 -44.24
C ALA A 165 1.84 1.84 -43.80
N GLU A 166 3.14 1.96 -44.09
CA GLU A 166 4.16 0.98 -43.68
C GLU A 166 4.29 0.91 -42.14
N ARG A 167 4.30 2.07 -41.45
CA ARG A 167 4.38 2.12 -39.98
C ARG A 167 3.09 1.66 -39.29
N GLU A 168 1.93 2.01 -39.84
CA GLU A 168 0.63 1.56 -39.35
C GLU A 168 0.47 0.04 -39.50
N GLN A 169 0.93 -0.52 -40.62
CA GLN A 169 0.97 -1.97 -40.80
C GLN A 169 1.89 -2.65 -39.78
N ALA A 170 3.07 -2.08 -39.48
CA ALA A 170 3.96 -2.61 -38.45
C ALA A 170 3.35 -2.60 -37.04
N VAL A 171 2.61 -1.54 -36.68
CA VAL A 171 1.87 -1.48 -35.41
C VAL A 171 0.79 -2.56 -35.37
N ASN A 172 0.00 -2.68 -36.44
CA ASN A 172 -1.08 -3.66 -36.53
C ASN A 172 -0.58 -5.11 -36.47
N ASP A 173 0.57 -5.41 -37.07
CA ASP A 173 1.17 -6.74 -37.04
C ASP A 173 1.65 -7.14 -35.63
N VAL A 174 2.33 -6.23 -34.92
CA VAL A 174 2.79 -6.46 -33.55
C VAL A 174 1.60 -6.53 -32.58
N ASP A 175 0.64 -5.60 -32.69
CA ASP A 175 -0.57 -5.55 -31.85
C ASP A 175 -1.42 -6.80 -32.06
N GLY A 176 -1.65 -7.21 -33.32
CA GLY A 176 -2.38 -8.43 -33.66
C GLY A 176 -1.72 -9.69 -33.09
N THR A 177 -0.38 -9.79 -33.18
CA THR A 177 0.37 -10.91 -32.60
C THR A 177 0.29 -10.92 -31.08
N GLN A 178 0.37 -9.75 -30.43
CA GLN A 178 0.23 -9.64 -28.98
C GLN A 178 -1.19 -9.98 -28.51
N ARG A 179 -2.23 -9.55 -29.24
CA ARG A 179 -3.63 -9.90 -28.95
C ARG A 179 -3.85 -11.40 -29.05
N LEU A 180 -3.29 -12.05 -30.07
CA LEU A 180 -3.35 -13.51 -30.22
C LEU A 180 -2.65 -14.22 -29.06
N ALA A 181 -1.45 -13.77 -28.66
CA ALA A 181 -0.77 -14.33 -27.50
C ALA A 181 -1.58 -14.17 -26.20
N LYS A 182 -2.20 -13.00 -25.99
CA LYS A 182 -3.10 -12.73 -24.86
C LYS A 182 -4.35 -13.62 -24.89
N SER A 183 -4.97 -13.83 -26.05
CA SER A 183 -6.15 -14.70 -26.16
C SER A 183 -5.80 -16.17 -25.89
N LEU A 184 -4.66 -16.66 -26.38
CA LEU A 184 -4.19 -18.02 -26.08
C LEU A 184 -3.87 -18.19 -24.59
N LEU A 185 -3.37 -17.15 -23.92
CA LEU A 185 -3.14 -17.17 -22.48
C LEU A 185 -4.47 -17.32 -21.72
N VAL A 186 -5.50 -16.56 -22.11
CA VAL A 186 -6.85 -16.70 -21.55
C VAL A 186 -7.43 -18.09 -21.83
N GLN A 187 -7.24 -18.63 -23.03
CA GLN A 187 -7.70 -19.99 -23.37
C GLN A 187 -7.00 -21.05 -22.51
N SER A 188 -5.69 -20.93 -22.31
CA SER A 188 -4.92 -21.80 -21.42
C SER A 188 -5.49 -21.78 -20.00
N ASP A 189 -5.77 -20.60 -19.45
CA ASP A 189 -6.35 -20.46 -18.11
C ASP A 189 -7.77 -21.08 -18.03
N GLN A 190 -8.60 -20.90 -19.07
CA GLN A 190 -9.92 -21.54 -19.16
C GLN A 190 -9.83 -23.07 -19.17
N ILE A 191 -8.87 -23.65 -19.89
CA ILE A 191 -8.63 -25.10 -19.94
C ILE A 191 -8.25 -25.61 -18.54
N VAL A 192 -7.36 -24.90 -17.83
CA VAL A 192 -6.98 -25.22 -16.45
C VAL A 192 -8.21 -25.24 -15.54
N ASP A 193 -9.06 -24.21 -15.62
CA ASP A 193 -10.28 -24.13 -14.82
C ASP A 193 -11.29 -25.25 -15.16
N GLN A 194 -11.47 -25.57 -16.44
CA GLN A 194 -12.32 -26.68 -16.87
C GLN A 194 -11.81 -28.03 -16.35
N ILE A 195 -10.50 -28.29 -16.42
CA ILE A 195 -9.89 -29.49 -15.87
C ILE A 195 -10.13 -29.57 -14.36
N ALA A 196 -9.87 -28.48 -13.63
CA ALA A 196 -10.06 -28.43 -12.18
C ALA A 196 -11.53 -28.66 -11.80
N ASN A 197 -12.48 -28.07 -12.53
CA ASN A 197 -13.92 -28.26 -12.32
C ASN A 197 -14.34 -29.71 -12.60
N ARG A 198 -13.87 -30.32 -13.71
CA ARG A 198 -14.20 -31.72 -14.04
C ARG A 198 -13.60 -32.70 -13.03
N ARG A 199 -12.36 -32.48 -12.57
CA ARG A 199 -11.74 -33.27 -11.49
C ARG A 199 -12.55 -33.19 -10.20
N ARG A 200 -12.93 -31.98 -9.76
CA ARG A 200 -13.79 -31.77 -8.59
C ARG A 200 -15.15 -32.45 -8.72
N ALA A 201 -15.78 -32.37 -9.90
CA ALA A 201 -17.05 -33.03 -10.17
C ALA A 201 -16.94 -34.57 -10.18
N ALA A 202 -15.87 -35.12 -10.77
CA ALA A 202 -15.61 -36.57 -10.76
C ALA A 202 -15.34 -37.08 -9.34
N PHE A 203 -14.53 -36.35 -8.58
CA PHE A 203 -14.27 -36.63 -7.17
C PHE A 203 -15.55 -36.61 -6.32
N THR A 204 -16.35 -35.55 -6.44
CA THR A 204 -17.62 -35.40 -5.71
C THR A 204 -18.58 -36.53 -6.05
N ARG A 205 -18.72 -36.88 -7.34
CA ARG A 205 -19.55 -38.02 -7.78
C ARG A 205 -19.08 -39.33 -7.18
N GLY A 206 -17.76 -39.59 -7.14
CA GLY A 206 -17.20 -40.80 -6.53
C GLY A 206 -17.40 -40.89 -5.02
N LEU A 207 -17.38 -39.76 -4.29
CA LEU A 207 -17.65 -39.75 -2.85
C LEU A 207 -19.13 -40.07 -2.53
N PHE A 208 -20.05 -39.51 -3.31
CA PHE A 208 -21.50 -39.69 -3.12
C PHE A 208 -22.11 -40.81 -3.97
N GLU A 209 -21.28 -41.68 -4.55
CA GLU A 209 -21.75 -42.87 -5.25
C GLU A 209 -22.36 -43.85 -4.24
N ARG A 210 -23.61 -44.27 -4.49
CA ARG A 210 -24.33 -45.15 -3.58
C ARG A 210 -23.97 -46.61 -3.86
N ALA A 211 -23.24 -47.22 -2.95
CA ALA A 211 -22.92 -48.64 -2.93
C ALA A 211 -23.99 -49.46 -2.18
N SER A 212 -23.88 -50.78 -2.23
CA SER A 212 -24.70 -51.68 -1.41
C SER A 212 -24.47 -51.41 0.08
N SER A 213 -25.56 -51.28 0.85
CA SER A 213 -25.53 -51.04 2.30
C SER A 213 -24.94 -52.24 3.05
N LEU A 214 -24.19 -51.98 4.12
CA LEU A 214 -23.72 -53.03 5.04
C LEU A 214 -24.86 -53.79 5.76
N LEU A 215 -26.06 -53.19 5.86
CA LEU A 215 -27.24 -53.82 6.44
C LEU A 215 -28.01 -54.67 5.44
N SER A 216 -27.68 -54.60 4.15
CA SER A 216 -28.38 -55.35 3.12
C SER A 216 -27.98 -56.84 3.15
N PRO A 217 -28.93 -57.79 3.26
CA PRO A 217 -28.61 -59.21 3.18
C PRO A 217 -28.00 -59.61 1.83
N ASP A 218 -28.39 -58.94 0.75
CA ASP A 218 -27.87 -59.14 -0.62
C ASP A 218 -26.35 -58.91 -0.71
N LEU A 219 -25.81 -57.88 -0.02
CA LEU A 219 -24.36 -57.67 0.02
C LEU A 219 -23.63 -58.90 0.57
N TRP A 220 -24.08 -59.42 1.71
CA TRP A 220 -23.43 -60.55 2.38
C TRP A 220 -23.60 -61.86 1.63
N MET A 221 -24.75 -62.05 0.97
CA MET A 221 -24.96 -63.20 0.11
C MET A 221 -24.03 -63.18 -1.11
N ARG A 222 -23.79 -62.01 -1.72
CA ARG A 222 -22.82 -61.84 -2.81
C ARG A 222 -21.38 -62.01 -2.34
N VAL A 223 -21.02 -61.44 -1.19
CA VAL A 223 -19.71 -61.66 -0.55
C VAL A 223 -19.48 -63.16 -0.35
N ALA A 224 -20.44 -63.89 0.22
CA ALA A 224 -20.34 -65.33 0.44
C ALA A 224 -20.20 -66.11 -0.88
N ALA A 225 -20.93 -65.71 -1.93
CA ALA A 225 -20.86 -66.32 -3.24
C ALA A 225 -19.51 -66.10 -3.95
N ASP A 226 -18.87 -64.95 -3.75
CA ASP A 226 -17.59 -64.58 -4.38
C ASP A 226 -16.35 -65.09 -3.61
N ILE A 227 -16.48 -65.51 -2.34
CA ILE A 227 -15.36 -66.04 -1.54
C ILE A 227 -14.58 -67.16 -2.25
N PRO A 228 -15.21 -68.22 -2.82
CA PRO A 228 -14.45 -69.29 -3.49
C PRO A 228 -13.61 -68.80 -4.67
N ARG A 229 -14.13 -67.82 -5.43
CA ARG A 229 -13.43 -67.19 -6.55
C ARG A 229 -12.22 -66.41 -6.03
N ASP A 230 -12.40 -65.58 -5.02
CA ASP A 230 -11.32 -64.75 -4.47
C ASP A 230 -10.26 -65.59 -3.75
N VAL A 231 -10.63 -66.70 -3.10
CA VAL A 231 -9.68 -67.68 -2.56
C VAL A 231 -8.85 -68.31 -3.68
N THR A 232 -9.47 -68.60 -4.82
CA THR A 232 -8.76 -69.12 -6.00
C THR A 232 -7.82 -68.06 -6.57
N SER A 233 -8.25 -66.80 -6.68
CA SER A 233 -7.39 -65.69 -7.10
C SER A 233 -6.22 -65.48 -6.13
N LEU A 234 -6.43 -65.61 -4.83
CA LEU A 234 -5.37 -65.52 -3.82
C LEU A 234 -4.36 -66.67 -3.95
N ARG A 235 -4.85 -67.91 -4.15
CA ARG A 235 -3.98 -69.07 -4.44
C ARG A 235 -3.17 -68.85 -5.71
N SER A 236 -3.79 -68.36 -6.80
CA SER A 236 -3.08 -68.04 -8.04
C SER A 236 -2.02 -66.95 -7.84
N GLY A 237 -2.28 -65.96 -6.98
CA GLY A 237 -1.30 -64.94 -6.61
C GLY A 237 -0.11 -65.50 -5.84
N PHE A 238 -0.36 -66.47 -4.96
CA PHE A 238 0.70 -67.21 -4.28
C PHE A 238 1.52 -68.04 -5.27
N ASP A 239 0.87 -68.78 -6.18
CA ASP A 239 1.54 -69.59 -7.20
C ASP A 239 2.39 -68.72 -8.15
N ASP A 240 1.89 -67.55 -8.55
CA ASP A 240 2.63 -66.55 -9.33
C ASP A 240 3.87 -66.05 -8.56
N THR A 241 3.72 -65.80 -7.25
CA THR A 241 4.82 -65.37 -6.39
C THR A 241 5.87 -66.48 -6.27
N VAL A 242 5.45 -67.73 -6.07
CA VAL A 242 6.36 -68.89 -6.04
C VAL A 242 7.07 -69.07 -7.38
N THR A 243 6.37 -68.86 -8.49
CA THR A 243 6.94 -68.97 -9.84
C THR A 243 7.98 -67.87 -10.10
N LEU A 244 7.68 -66.62 -9.72
CA LEU A 244 8.64 -65.52 -9.77
C LEU A 244 9.83 -65.76 -8.85
N PHE A 245 9.60 -66.31 -7.66
CA PHE A 245 10.67 -66.67 -6.74
C PHE A 245 11.58 -67.76 -7.32
N ARG A 246 11.03 -68.79 -7.98
CA ARG A 246 11.84 -69.81 -8.68
C ARG A 246 12.61 -69.24 -9.87
N ARG A 247 12.04 -68.27 -10.58
CA ARG A 247 12.64 -67.65 -11.78
C ARG A 247 13.70 -66.60 -11.44
N ASN A 248 13.39 -65.70 -10.50
CA ASN A 248 14.18 -64.51 -10.16
C ASN A 248 14.91 -64.64 -8.82
N GLY A 249 14.72 -65.73 -8.07
CA GLY A 249 15.35 -66.01 -6.76
C GLY A 249 16.82 -66.39 -6.85
N THR A 250 17.61 -65.56 -7.53
CA THR A 250 19.07 -65.69 -7.52
C THR A 250 19.62 -65.40 -6.12
N LEU A 251 20.79 -65.98 -5.81
CA LEU A 251 21.46 -65.78 -4.52
C LEU A 251 21.68 -64.28 -4.21
N TRP A 252 21.94 -63.46 -5.23
CA TRP A 252 22.04 -62.01 -5.09
C TRP A 252 20.73 -61.36 -4.63
N ASN A 253 19.61 -61.68 -5.28
CA ASN A 253 18.31 -61.10 -4.92
C ASN A 253 17.87 -61.51 -3.51
N LEU A 254 18.15 -62.76 -3.10
CA LEU A 254 17.88 -63.23 -1.75
C LEU A 254 18.76 -62.54 -0.71
N LEU A 255 20.03 -62.25 -1.02
CA LEU A 255 20.91 -61.46 -0.16
C LEU A 255 20.41 -60.02 -0.02
N VAL A 256 20.01 -59.37 -1.12
CA VAL A 256 19.44 -58.00 -1.08
C VAL A 256 18.20 -57.95 -0.19
N LEU A 257 17.28 -58.91 -0.38
CA LEU A 257 16.06 -59.00 0.43
C LEU A 257 16.39 -59.29 1.90
N GLY A 258 17.26 -60.25 2.17
CA GLY A 258 17.69 -60.61 3.53
C GLY A 258 18.39 -59.45 4.26
N LEU A 259 19.25 -58.70 3.57
CA LEU A 259 19.87 -57.48 4.10
C LEU A 259 18.83 -56.39 4.38
N ALA A 260 17.83 -56.22 3.52
CA ALA A 260 16.77 -55.24 3.74
C ALA A 260 15.91 -55.60 4.97
N PHE A 261 15.53 -56.87 5.14
CA PHE A 261 14.84 -57.35 6.34
C PHE A 261 15.72 -57.22 7.60
N GLY A 262 17.00 -57.58 7.52
CA GLY A 262 17.96 -57.43 8.62
C GLY A 262 18.15 -55.98 9.04
N LEU A 263 18.30 -55.07 8.06
CA LEU A 263 18.40 -53.62 8.28
C LEU A 263 17.11 -53.08 8.91
N SER A 264 15.95 -53.46 8.37
CA SER A 264 14.66 -53.04 8.92
C SER A 264 14.47 -53.52 10.36
N PHE A 265 14.78 -54.79 10.64
CA PHE A 265 14.76 -55.34 11.99
C PHE A 265 15.71 -54.57 12.93
N ALA A 266 16.95 -54.31 12.50
CA ALA A 266 17.91 -53.54 13.29
C ALA A 266 17.43 -52.10 13.57
N LEU A 267 16.77 -51.45 12.60
CA LEU A 267 16.21 -50.10 12.76
C LEU A 267 15.00 -50.09 13.71
N TYR A 268 14.08 -51.05 13.61
CA TYR A 268 12.96 -51.18 14.56
C TYR A 268 13.41 -51.59 15.97
N PHE A 269 14.43 -52.46 16.07
CA PHE A 269 15.06 -52.83 17.32
C PHE A 269 15.77 -51.62 17.97
N GLY A 270 16.53 -50.86 17.18
CA GLY A 270 17.16 -49.61 17.61
C GLY A 270 16.14 -48.56 18.06
N ARG A 271 15.03 -48.42 17.34
CA ARG A 271 13.89 -47.60 17.75
C ARG A 271 13.35 -48.00 19.13
N ARG A 272 13.16 -49.30 19.39
CA ARG A 272 12.59 -49.76 20.67
C ARG A 272 13.58 -49.65 21.84
N ASN A 273 14.86 -49.96 21.61
CA ASN A 273 15.83 -50.14 22.69
C ASN A 273 16.85 -49.00 22.86
N ILE A 274 17.21 -48.32 21.76
CA ILE A 274 18.25 -47.28 21.74
C ILE A 274 17.63 -45.87 21.74
N ALA A 275 16.56 -45.63 20.96
CA ALA A 275 15.94 -44.32 20.86
C ALA A 275 15.48 -43.73 22.21
N PRO A 276 14.90 -44.49 23.16
CA PRO A 276 14.53 -43.96 24.48
C PRO A 276 15.74 -43.48 25.31
N ARG A 277 16.93 -44.03 25.06
CA ARG A 277 18.18 -43.63 25.74
C ARG A 277 18.74 -42.32 25.17
N LEU A 278 18.69 -42.15 23.85
CA LEU A 278 19.14 -40.93 23.15
C LEU A 278 18.15 -39.75 23.30
N GLY A 279 16.85 -40.04 23.35
CA GLY A 279 15.77 -39.08 23.60
C GLY A 279 15.50 -38.81 25.09
N ARG A 280 16.51 -39.02 25.96
CA ARG A 280 16.34 -39.03 27.42
C ARG A 280 15.63 -37.77 27.93
N ARG A 281 14.45 -38.00 28.50
CA ARG A 281 13.73 -37.10 29.41
C ARG A 281 14.07 -37.53 30.82
N ASP A 282 14.96 -36.80 31.46
CA ASP A 282 15.49 -37.12 32.77
C ASP A 282 14.45 -36.81 33.84
N THR A 283 13.97 -37.86 34.53
CA THR A 283 12.96 -37.73 35.58
C THR A 283 13.48 -37.00 36.81
N ALA A 284 14.80 -36.84 36.96
CA ALA A 284 15.40 -36.03 38.01
C ALA A 284 15.16 -34.51 37.81
N VAL A 285 14.85 -34.07 36.59
CA VAL A 285 14.55 -32.66 36.29
C VAL A 285 13.06 -32.42 36.45
N THR A 286 12.68 -31.75 37.54
CA THR A 286 11.27 -31.48 37.91
C THR A 286 10.68 -30.28 37.16
N ASP A 287 11.49 -29.28 36.77
CA ASP A 287 11.06 -28.14 35.95
C ASP A 287 11.99 -27.87 34.75
N PRO A 288 11.86 -28.65 33.65
CA PRO A 288 12.66 -28.41 32.46
C PRO A 288 12.17 -27.17 31.71
N SER A 289 13.10 -26.33 31.24
CA SER A 289 12.74 -25.17 30.41
C SER A 289 11.96 -25.56 29.15
N ARG A 290 11.05 -24.68 28.68
CA ARG A 290 10.20 -24.93 27.50
C ARG A 290 10.97 -25.39 26.27
N ARG A 291 12.17 -24.83 26.05
CA ARG A 291 13.10 -25.24 24.97
C ARG A 291 13.60 -26.68 25.14
N ARG A 292 13.94 -27.11 26.35
CA ARG A 292 14.37 -28.50 26.63
C ARG A 292 13.21 -29.49 26.42
N LYS A 293 11.99 -29.14 26.84
CA LYS A 293 10.79 -29.97 26.59
C LYS A 293 10.56 -30.19 25.08
N LEU A 294 10.63 -29.12 24.28
CA LEU A 294 10.43 -29.18 22.83
C LEU A 294 11.56 -29.90 22.08
N LEU A 295 12.82 -29.66 22.44
CA LEU A 295 13.95 -30.39 21.82
C LEU A 295 13.88 -31.89 22.14
N ALA A 296 13.49 -32.27 23.37
CA ALA A 296 13.27 -33.66 23.71
C ALA A 296 12.08 -34.26 22.92
N ALA A 297 11.00 -33.51 22.73
CA ALA A 297 9.87 -33.92 21.89
C ALA A 297 10.30 -34.20 20.44
N TRP A 298 11.05 -33.29 19.80
CA TRP A 298 11.58 -33.51 18.45
C TRP A 298 12.53 -34.70 18.36
N ARG A 299 13.41 -34.91 19.35
CA ARG A 299 14.28 -36.09 19.38
C ARG A 299 13.49 -37.39 19.47
N VAL A 300 12.49 -37.45 20.34
CA VAL A 300 11.62 -38.64 20.47
C VAL A 300 10.84 -38.88 19.18
N LEU A 301 10.29 -37.81 18.57
CA LEU A 301 9.59 -37.91 17.30
C LEU A 301 10.53 -38.44 16.21
N LEU A 302 11.67 -37.79 15.95
CA LEU A 302 12.59 -38.15 14.86
C LEU A 302 13.23 -39.53 15.05
N LEU A 303 13.70 -39.85 16.26
CA LEU A 303 14.29 -41.16 16.55
C LEU A 303 13.21 -42.27 16.58
N GLY A 304 11.95 -41.91 16.82
CA GLY A 304 10.82 -42.81 16.76
C GLY A 304 10.30 -43.06 15.34
N THR A 305 10.38 -42.06 14.45
CA THR A 305 9.80 -42.10 13.10
C THR A 305 10.81 -42.51 12.03
N LEU A 306 11.97 -41.86 11.98
CA LEU A 306 12.92 -42.02 10.88
C LEU A 306 13.42 -43.46 10.72
N PRO A 307 13.81 -44.19 11.79
CA PRO A 307 14.24 -45.58 11.64
C PRO A 307 13.11 -46.49 11.15
N ALA A 308 11.88 -46.27 11.61
CA ALA A 308 10.72 -47.06 11.19
C ALA A 308 10.40 -46.83 9.71
N VAL A 309 10.37 -45.57 9.27
CA VAL A 309 10.17 -45.18 7.87
C VAL A 309 11.29 -45.74 7.00
N ALA A 310 12.56 -45.55 7.39
CA ALA A 310 13.71 -46.05 6.64
C ALA A 310 13.73 -47.58 6.52
N GLY A 311 13.45 -48.31 7.62
CA GLY A 311 13.36 -49.76 7.60
C GLY A 311 12.21 -50.27 6.74
N SER A 312 11.07 -49.58 6.79
CA SER A 312 9.91 -49.89 5.96
C SER A 312 10.18 -49.65 4.47
N TYR A 313 10.78 -48.52 4.10
CA TYR A 313 11.15 -48.24 2.71
C TYR A 313 12.24 -49.19 2.19
N ALA A 314 13.19 -49.59 3.04
CA ALA A 314 14.22 -50.55 2.65
C ALA A 314 13.61 -51.88 2.19
N ILE A 315 12.61 -52.41 2.91
CA ILE A 315 11.90 -53.63 2.51
C ILE A 315 11.12 -53.41 1.21
N TYR A 316 10.38 -52.31 1.09
CA TYR A 316 9.58 -52.01 -0.10
C TYR A 316 10.44 -51.95 -1.37
N TYR A 317 11.50 -51.13 -1.35
CA TYR A 317 12.38 -51.00 -2.52
C TYR A 317 13.18 -52.26 -2.81
N ALA A 318 13.49 -53.08 -1.80
CA ALA A 318 14.10 -54.39 -2.04
C ALA A 318 13.12 -55.35 -2.75
N LEU A 319 11.84 -55.36 -2.37
CA LEU A 319 10.82 -56.17 -3.04
C LEU A 319 10.60 -55.73 -4.50
N ASP A 320 10.54 -54.42 -4.74
CA ASP A 320 10.39 -53.85 -6.08
C ASP A 320 11.64 -54.14 -6.96
N ALA A 321 12.84 -53.90 -6.43
CA ALA A 321 14.09 -54.08 -7.17
C ALA A 321 14.43 -55.54 -7.48
N THR A 322 14.00 -56.48 -6.64
CA THR A 322 14.29 -57.91 -6.82
C THR A 322 13.29 -58.62 -7.73
N GLU A 323 12.15 -57.99 -8.05
CA GLU A 323 11.07 -58.56 -8.86
C GLU A 323 10.65 -59.97 -8.36
N LEU A 324 10.74 -60.22 -7.05
CA LEU A 324 10.37 -61.48 -6.40
C LEU A 324 8.88 -61.54 -6.05
N LEU A 325 8.20 -60.39 -6.08
CA LEU A 325 6.78 -60.25 -5.81
C LEU A 325 6.09 -59.77 -7.10
N PRO A 326 4.92 -60.31 -7.49
CA PRO A 326 4.20 -59.80 -8.65
C PRO A 326 3.85 -58.32 -8.48
N ALA A 327 3.92 -57.53 -9.57
CA ALA A 327 3.69 -56.08 -9.52
C ALA A 327 2.34 -55.70 -8.89
N ARG A 328 1.29 -56.52 -9.09
CA ARG A 328 -0.04 -56.32 -8.48
C ARG A 328 -0.07 -56.48 -6.96
N PHE A 329 0.89 -57.20 -6.36
CA PHE A 329 1.02 -57.37 -4.91
C PHE A 329 1.96 -56.35 -4.26
N LEU A 330 2.74 -55.57 -5.03
CA LEU A 330 3.60 -54.52 -4.47
C LEU A 330 2.82 -53.48 -3.64
N PRO A 331 1.61 -53.03 -4.05
CA PRO A 331 0.77 -52.18 -3.21
C PRO A 331 0.42 -52.82 -1.86
N VAL A 332 0.24 -54.13 -1.79
CA VAL A 332 -0.04 -54.87 -0.53
C VAL A 332 1.16 -54.79 0.40
N ALA A 333 2.36 -55.07 -0.12
CA ALA A 333 3.59 -54.94 0.65
C ALA A 333 3.79 -53.50 1.13
N SER A 334 3.50 -52.51 0.28
CA SER A 334 3.57 -51.09 0.65
C SER A 334 2.58 -50.70 1.75
N ALA A 335 1.35 -51.22 1.71
CA ALA A 335 0.32 -50.92 2.71
C ALA A 335 0.67 -51.54 4.08
N ILE A 336 1.20 -52.76 4.10
CA ILE A 336 1.61 -53.44 5.33
C ILE A 336 2.84 -52.74 5.93
N VAL A 337 3.91 -52.61 5.14
CA VAL A 337 5.19 -52.13 5.62
C VAL A 337 5.14 -50.61 5.90
N GLY A 338 4.47 -49.84 5.05
CA GLY A 338 4.16 -48.43 5.29
C GLY A 338 3.21 -48.25 6.48
N GLY A 339 2.26 -49.16 6.67
CA GLY A 339 1.37 -49.17 7.83
C GLY A 339 2.10 -49.36 9.17
N PHE A 340 3.13 -50.21 9.22
CA PHE A 340 4.01 -50.31 10.40
C PHE A 340 4.75 -48.99 10.67
N ALA A 341 5.26 -48.33 9.63
CA ALA A 341 5.88 -47.01 9.78
C ALA A 341 4.89 -45.93 10.21
N PHE A 342 3.64 -46.00 9.73
CA PHE A 342 2.58 -45.08 10.13
C PHE A 342 2.18 -45.26 11.59
N VAL A 343 1.95 -46.50 12.05
CA VAL A 343 1.69 -46.80 13.48
C VAL A 343 2.88 -46.35 14.35
N ALA A 344 4.11 -46.60 13.88
CA ALA A 344 5.31 -46.14 14.54
C ALA A 344 5.36 -44.61 14.68
N PHE A 345 4.94 -43.91 13.63
CA PHE A 345 4.86 -42.45 13.60
C PHE A 345 3.81 -41.90 14.56
N VAL A 346 2.60 -42.48 14.56
CA VAL A 346 1.54 -42.07 15.50
C VAL A 346 1.97 -42.29 16.94
N GLN A 347 2.58 -43.44 17.24
CA GLN A 347 3.13 -43.72 18.58
C GLN A 347 4.23 -42.73 18.97
N ALA A 348 5.21 -42.49 18.09
CA ALA A 348 6.30 -41.54 18.35
C ALA A 348 5.79 -40.10 18.55
N THR A 349 4.73 -39.73 17.83
CA THR A 349 4.06 -38.43 17.97
C THR A 349 3.35 -38.31 19.30
N ALA A 350 2.59 -39.35 19.70
CA ALA A 350 1.95 -39.40 21.00
C ALA A 350 2.99 -39.35 22.14
N ASP A 351 4.07 -40.11 22.05
CA ASP A 351 5.16 -40.10 23.03
C ASP A 351 5.86 -38.74 23.09
N ALA A 352 6.09 -38.09 21.93
CA ALA A 352 6.70 -36.77 21.85
C ALA A 352 5.85 -35.68 22.53
N LEU A 353 4.51 -35.72 22.42
CA LEU A 353 3.63 -34.67 22.91
C LEU A 353 3.06 -34.92 24.31
N LEU A 354 2.77 -36.17 24.62
CA LEU A 354 2.08 -36.56 25.84
C LEU A 354 3.04 -37.03 26.92
N ALA A 355 4.27 -37.41 26.55
CA ALA A 355 5.32 -37.83 27.47
C ALA A 355 4.77 -38.75 28.58
N VAL A 356 4.11 -39.83 28.17
CA VAL A 356 3.37 -40.74 29.07
C VAL A 356 4.28 -41.19 30.22
N GLY A 357 3.84 -41.02 31.47
CA GLY A 357 4.60 -41.33 32.68
C GLY A 357 5.71 -40.32 33.05
N LYS A 358 5.79 -39.17 32.36
CA LYS A 358 6.77 -38.09 32.62
C LYS A 358 6.11 -36.70 32.57
N PRO A 359 5.25 -36.34 33.53
CA PRO A 359 4.44 -35.12 33.48
C PRO A 359 5.27 -33.83 33.37
N ALA A 360 6.41 -33.75 34.07
CA ALA A 360 7.31 -32.57 34.00
C ALA A 360 7.81 -32.25 32.58
N TRP A 361 7.95 -33.27 31.73
CA TRP A 361 8.48 -33.15 30.37
C TRP A 361 7.40 -33.03 29.30
N ARG A 362 6.11 -33.06 29.67
CA ARG A 362 4.97 -33.02 28.77
C ARG A 362 4.82 -31.63 28.13
N PRO A 363 4.88 -31.51 26.79
CA PRO A 363 4.59 -30.24 26.12
C PRO A 363 3.10 -29.87 26.12
N ALA A 364 2.19 -30.85 26.03
CA ALA A 364 0.74 -30.61 25.97
C ALA A 364 0.09 -30.54 27.38
N PRO A 365 -0.79 -29.58 27.67
CA PRO A 365 -1.41 -29.44 28.99
C PRO A 365 -2.55 -30.45 29.19
N VAL A 366 -2.23 -31.72 29.44
CA VAL A 366 -3.20 -32.79 29.74
C VAL A 366 -2.79 -33.56 31.00
N SER A 367 -3.74 -34.20 31.68
CA SER A 367 -3.47 -35.06 32.84
C SER A 367 -2.77 -36.37 32.44
N ASP A 368 -2.13 -37.07 33.39
CA ASP A 368 -1.36 -38.29 33.09
C ASP A 368 -2.26 -39.45 32.66
N ALA A 369 -3.43 -39.60 33.28
CA ALA A 369 -4.47 -40.55 32.87
C ALA A 369 -4.99 -40.23 31.45
N ALA A 370 -5.20 -38.96 31.12
CA ALA A 370 -5.61 -38.56 29.78
C ALA A 370 -4.50 -38.84 28.74
N ALA A 371 -3.24 -38.57 29.06
CA ALA A 371 -2.10 -38.84 28.19
C ALA A 371 -2.01 -40.31 27.76
N TRP A 372 -2.18 -41.25 28.69
CA TRP A 372 -2.18 -42.68 28.36
C TRP A 372 -3.37 -43.07 27.48
N ARG A 373 -4.58 -42.59 27.81
CA ARG A 373 -5.81 -42.87 27.06
C ARG A 373 -5.76 -42.33 25.63
N ILE A 374 -5.27 -41.08 25.42
CA ILE A 374 -5.12 -40.47 24.10
C ILE A 374 -4.12 -41.27 23.27
N SER A 375 -2.97 -41.64 23.86
CA SER A 375 -1.94 -42.42 23.17
C SER A 375 -2.46 -43.79 22.73
N ALA A 376 -3.09 -44.54 23.64
CA ALA A 376 -3.66 -45.85 23.33
C ALA A 376 -4.73 -45.78 22.23
N LEU A 377 -5.59 -44.77 22.26
CA LEU A 377 -6.63 -44.57 21.26
C LEU A 377 -6.05 -44.21 19.88
N ALA A 378 -5.11 -43.26 19.83
CA ALA A 378 -4.47 -42.85 18.58
C ALA A 378 -3.76 -44.04 17.90
N VAL A 379 -3.03 -44.85 18.68
CA VAL A 379 -2.37 -46.07 18.17
C VAL A 379 -3.39 -47.11 17.72
N SER A 380 -4.49 -47.31 18.47
CA SER A 380 -5.54 -48.27 18.10
C SER A 380 -6.21 -47.90 16.78
N ILE A 381 -6.53 -46.62 16.57
CA ILE A 381 -7.08 -46.10 15.31
C ILE A 381 -6.08 -46.31 14.17
N ALA A 382 -4.81 -45.98 14.39
CA ALA A 382 -3.76 -46.18 13.39
C ALA A 382 -3.61 -47.67 12.99
N VAL A 383 -3.71 -48.59 13.94
CA VAL A 383 -3.66 -50.04 13.68
C VAL A 383 -4.87 -50.48 12.86
N VAL A 384 -6.09 -50.09 13.24
CA VAL A 384 -7.31 -50.44 12.49
C VAL A 384 -7.22 -49.99 11.04
N ILE A 385 -6.65 -48.82 10.79
CA ILE A 385 -6.51 -48.27 9.44
C ILE A 385 -5.41 -48.96 8.66
N THR A 386 -4.26 -49.21 9.28
CA THR A 386 -3.21 -50.02 8.67
C THR A 386 -3.75 -51.37 8.23
N VAL A 387 -4.53 -52.04 9.09
CA VAL A 387 -5.19 -53.32 8.74
C VAL A 387 -6.18 -53.13 7.60
N SER A 388 -7.05 -52.12 7.68
CA SER A 388 -8.06 -51.85 6.65
C SER A 388 -7.44 -51.55 5.28
N LYS A 389 -6.40 -50.70 5.23
CA LYS A 389 -5.65 -50.36 4.02
C LYS A 389 -4.86 -51.54 3.47
N SER A 390 -4.33 -52.40 4.33
CA SER A 390 -3.65 -53.63 3.91
C SER A 390 -4.62 -54.62 3.28
N VAL A 391 -5.80 -54.80 3.86
CA VAL A 391 -6.87 -55.64 3.30
C VAL A 391 -7.40 -55.05 1.99
N GLU A 392 -7.56 -53.73 1.91
CA GLU A 392 -7.97 -53.03 0.70
C GLU A 392 -6.95 -53.20 -0.44
N ALA A 393 -5.66 -53.04 -0.13
CA ALA A 393 -4.60 -53.30 -1.09
C ALA A 393 -4.59 -54.76 -1.55
N LEU A 394 -4.84 -55.71 -0.64
CA LEU A 394 -4.94 -57.13 -0.97
C LEU A 394 -6.14 -57.41 -1.88
N ASN A 395 -7.31 -56.86 -1.57
CA ASN A 395 -8.50 -56.96 -2.41
C ASN A 395 -8.23 -56.43 -3.81
N SER A 396 -7.54 -55.28 -3.92
CA SER A 396 -7.13 -54.73 -5.21
C SER A 396 -6.12 -55.63 -5.94
N ALA A 397 -5.20 -56.29 -5.23
CA ALA A 397 -4.16 -57.15 -5.82
C ALA A 397 -4.72 -58.46 -6.39
N ILE A 398 -5.78 -59.00 -5.79
CA ILE A 398 -6.46 -60.23 -6.25
C ILE A 398 -7.64 -59.93 -7.20
N TYR A 399 -7.89 -58.66 -7.53
CA TYR A 399 -9.08 -58.21 -8.26
C TYR A 399 -10.38 -58.74 -7.63
N ALA A 400 -10.46 -58.62 -6.30
CA ALA A 400 -11.59 -59.06 -5.50
C ALA A 400 -12.90 -58.48 -6.02
N ALA A 401 -13.98 -59.22 -5.82
CA ALA A 401 -15.29 -58.77 -6.24
C ALA A 401 -15.66 -57.42 -5.56
N LEU A 402 -16.38 -56.56 -6.29
CA LEU A 402 -16.80 -55.24 -5.79
C LEU A 402 -17.54 -55.31 -4.42
N PRO A 403 -18.45 -56.29 -4.16
CA PRO A 403 -19.08 -56.46 -2.85
C PRO A 403 -18.09 -56.63 -1.69
N ILE A 404 -17.01 -57.39 -1.91
CA ILE A 404 -15.98 -57.64 -0.89
C ILE A 404 -15.22 -56.35 -0.57
N SER A 405 -14.86 -55.57 -1.59
CA SER A 405 -14.21 -54.27 -1.41
C SER A 405 -15.09 -53.25 -0.67
N ILE A 406 -16.39 -53.23 -0.97
CA ILE A 406 -17.39 -52.39 -0.27
C ILE A 406 -17.48 -52.82 1.20
N ALA A 407 -17.59 -54.13 1.47
CA ALA A 407 -17.70 -54.66 2.81
C ALA A 407 -16.46 -54.33 3.66
N THR A 408 -15.24 -54.53 3.15
CA THR A 408 -14.00 -54.26 3.90
C THR A 408 -13.80 -52.78 4.20
N ARG A 409 -14.05 -51.89 3.23
CA ARG A 409 -13.97 -50.43 3.45
C ARG A 409 -15.01 -49.97 4.46
N GLY A 410 -16.24 -50.48 4.35
CA GLY A 410 -17.34 -50.15 5.26
C GLY A 410 -17.06 -50.60 6.69
N LEU A 411 -16.62 -51.84 6.89
CA LEU A 411 -16.25 -52.36 8.22
C LEU A 411 -15.09 -51.58 8.84
N GLY A 412 -14.06 -51.26 8.05
CA GLY A 412 -12.93 -50.44 8.50
C GLY A 412 -13.35 -49.05 8.97
N ALA A 413 -14.25 -48.40 8.21
CA ALA A 413 -14.80 -47.09 8.58
C ALA A 413 -15.63 -47.14 9.87
N VAL A 414 -16.49 -48.15 10.03
CA VAL A 414 -17.29 -48.35 11.25
C VAL A 414 -16.40 -48.63 12.46
N ALA A 415 -15.36 -49.45 12.32
CA ALA A 415 -14.40 -49.72 13.38
C ALA A 415 -13.64 -48.46 13.81
N ALA A 416 -13.20 -47.63 12.85
CA ALA A 416 -12.58 -46.33 13.13
C ALA A 416 -13.55 -45.36 13.83
N ALA A 417 -14.81 -45.28 13.38
CA ALA A 417 -15.84 -44.46 14.02
C ALA A 417 -16.15 -44.90 15.45
N ALA A 418 -16.22 -46.23 15.70
CA ALA A 418 -16.44 -46.77 17.04
C ALA A 418 -15.29 -46.40 17.98
N LEU A 419 -14.04 -46.53 17.54
CA LEU A 419 -12.88 -46.10 18.34
C LEU A 419 -12.89 -44.60 18.60
N LEU A 420 -13.24 -43.79 17.60
CA LEU A 420 -13.36 -42.33 17.74
C LEU A 420 -14.44 -41.96 18.76
N ALA A 421 -15.62 -42.59 18.68
CA ALA A 421 -16.72 -42.39 19.63
C ALA A 421 -16.36 -42.81 21.06
N ILE A 422 -15.67 -43.95 21.23
CA ILE A 422 -15.13 -44.40 22.54
C ILE A 422 -14.19 -43.33 23.10
N GLY A 423 -13.35 -42.71 22.27
CA GLY A 423 -12.52 -41.58 22.66
C GLY A 423 -13.32 -40.40 23.16
N LEU A 424 -14.21 -39.86 22.31
CA LEU A 424 -15.02 -38.69 22.64
C LEU A 424 -15.92 -38.87 23.86
N HIS A 425 -16.33 -40.12 24.15
CA HIS A 425 -17.07 -40.46 25.36
C HIS A 425 -16.15 -40.52 26.58
N ARG A 426 -14.98 -41.15 26.50
CA ARG A 426 -14.03 -41.24 27.62
C ARG A 426 -13.35 -39.91 28.00
N PHE A 427 -13.34 -38.92 27.10
CA PHE A 427 -12.87 -37.55 27.37
C PHE A 427 -13.98 -36.61 27.90
N ALA A 428 -15.18 -37.14 28.18
CA ALA A 428 -16.30 -36.33 28.65
C ALA A 428 -16.14 -35.77 30.07
N ASP A 429 -15.54 -36.57 30.96
CA ASP A 429 -15.82 -36.47 32.40
C ASP A 429 -14.56 -36.55 33.29
N THR A 430 -13.42 -36.02 32.85
CA THR A 430 -12.24 -35.91 33.73
C THR A 430 -11.96 -34.47 34.14
N ALA A 431 -12.99 -33.79 34.66
CA ALA A 431 -12.78 -32.82 35.72
C ALA A 431 -12.74 -33.62 37.02
N GLU A 432 -11.58 -34.18 37.35
CA GLU A 432 -11.37 -34.68 38.71
C GLU A 432 -11.52 -33.48 39.64
N LYS A 433 -12.61 -33.50 40.41
CA LYS A 433 -12.72 -32.76 41.67
C LYS A 433 -11.58 -33.28 42.57
N GLU A 434 -10.41 -32.65 42.52
CA GLU A 434 -9.53 -32.66 43.68
C GLU A 434 -10.17 -31.70 44.69
N GLU A 435 -11.02 -32.28 45.55
CA GLU A 435 -11.53 -31.61 46.74
C GLU A 435 -10.35 -31.10 47.58
N GLU A 436 -10.54 -29.86 48.02
CA GLU A 436 -9.66 -29.07 48.85
C GLU A 436 -9.20 -29.85 50.08
N CYS A 437 -7.88 -30.02 50.23
CA CYS A 437 -7.26 -30.17 51.54
C CYS A 437 -6.22 -29.06 51.70
N PHE A 438 -6.69 -27.91 52.19
CA PHE A 438 -5.93 -26.82 52.82
C PHE A 438 -4.80 -26.16 52.00
N GLY A 439 -5.17 -25.34 51.01
CA GLY A 439 -4.30 -24.33 50.40
C GLY A 439 -5.11 -23.28 49.61
N PRO A 440 -4.56 -22.09 49.32
CA PRO A 440 -5.25 -21.10 48.50
C PRO A 440 -5.56 -21.69 47.13
N TYR A 441 -6.81 -21.56 46.68
CA TYR A 441 -7.30 -22.07 45.40
C TYR A 441 -6.38 -21.66 44.24
N VAL A 442 -5.62 -22.61 43.70
CA VAL A 442 -4.94 -22.48 42.41
C VAL A 442 -5.81 -23.21 41.40
N ALA A 443 -6.48 -22.48 40.51
CA ALA A 443 -7.23 -23.09 39.43
C ALA A 443 -6.29 -24.05 38.67
N ALA A 444 -6.62 -25.34 38.65
CA ALA A 444 -5.90 -26.27 37.80
C ALA A 444 -6.22 -25.91 36.34
N ASP A 445 -5.33 -25.15 35.69
CA ASP A 445 -5.37 -24.83 34.24
C ASP A 445 -5.38 -26.08 33.33
N ALA A 446 -5.35 -27.28 33.91
CA ALA A 446 -5.47 -28.56 33.22
C ALA A 446 -6.94 -28.92 32.92
N SER A 447 -7.73 -27.98 32.38
CA SER A 447 -9.00 -28.35 31.76
C SER A 447 -8.72 -29.15 30.50
N SER A 448 -8.66 -30.47 30.64
CA SER A 448 -8.52 -31.45 29.55
C SER A 448 -9.69 -31.47 28.55
N GLY A 449 -10.59 -30.48 28.60
CA GLY A 449 -11.70 -30.36 27.69
C GLY A 449 -11.21 -30.04 26.29
N ILE A 450 -11.25 -31.04 25.41
CA ILE A 450 -11.50 -30.79 23.98
C ILE A 450 -12.73 -29.86 23.96
N GLY A 451 -12.54 -28.58 23.65
CA GLY A 451 -13.57 -27.56 23.83
C GLY A 451 -14.92 -28.01 23.27
N GLY A 452 -16.02 -27.62 23.93
CA GLY A 452 -17.38 -28.06 23.60
C GLY A 452 -17.67 -28.13 22.08
N PRO A 453 -17.31 -27.11 21.28
CA PRO A 453 -17.52 -27.13 19.82
C PRO A 453 -16.74 -28.23 19.09
N LEU A 454 -15.48 -28.48 19.44
CA LEU A 454 -14.65 -29.49 18.76
C LEU A 454 -15.14 -30.91 19.07
N ARG A 455 -15.68 -31.11 20.28
CA ARG A 455 -16.31 -32.37 20.67
C ARG A 455 -17.62 -32.62 19.92
N LEU A 456 -18.45 -31.59 19.71
CA LEU A 456 -19.66 -31.69 18.89
C LEU A 456 -19.32 -32.04 17.43
N LEU A 457 -18.31 -31.38 16.86
CA LEU A 457 -17.82 -31.70 15.50
C LEU A 457 -17.27 -33.13 15.42
N GLY A 458 -16.55 -33.59 16.45
CA GLY A 458 -16.07 -34.96 16.53
C GLY A 458 -17.22 -35.99 16.55
N TRP A 459 -18.28 -35.75 17.33
CA TRP A 459 -19.44 -36.63 17.38
C TRP A 459 -20.22 -36.62 16.06
N ALA A 460 -20.38 -35.44 15.44
CA ALA A 460 -20.98 -35.33 14.11
C ALA A 460 -20.18 -36.14 13.08
N ALA A 461 -18.85 -36.02 13.07
CA ALA A 461 -17.99 -36.78 12.18
C ALA A 461 -18.08 -38.29 12.44
N ALA A 462 -18.03 -38.74 13.70
CA ALA A 462 -18.22 -40.14 14.07
C ALA A 462 -19.57 -40.69 13.59
N ALA A 463 -20.65 -39.92 13.77
CA ALA A 463 -21.99 -40.30 13.34
C ALA A 463 -22.07 -40.43 11.81
N VAL A 464 -21.53 -39.47 11.06
CA VAL A 464 -21.52 -39.52 9.59
C VAL A 464 -20.72 -40.72 9.09
N ILE A 465 -19.54 -41.00 9.67
CA ILE A 465 -18.70 -42.15 9.29
C ILE A 465 -19.36 -43.49 9.66
N ALA A 466 -20.09 -43.55 10.78
CA ALA A 466 -20.78 -44.76 11.20
C ALA A 466 -22.06 -45.04 10.38
N VAL A 467 -22.84 -43.99 10.07
CA VAL A 467 -24.12 -44.11 9.35
C VAL A 467 -23.90 -44.24 7.84
N GLY A 468 -22.89 -43.58 7.28
CA GLY A 468 -22.62 -43.58 5.84
C GLY A 468 -22.58 -44.99 5.22
N PRO A 469 -21.82 -45.96 5.76
CA PRO A 469 -21.76 -47.33 5.22
C PRO A 469 -23.08 -48.09 5.37
N LEU A 470 -23.90 -47.73 6.38
CA LEU A 470 -25.22 -48.33 6.61
C LEU A 470 -26.25 -47.83 5.57
N VAL A 471 -26.08 -46.63 5.03
CA VAL A 471 -26.98 -46.05 4.01
C VAL A 471 -26.50 -46.32 2.57
N GLY A 472 -25.22 -46.69 2.41
CA GLY A 472 -24.58 -47.01 1.13
C GLY A 472 -23.47 -46.04 0.70
N TYR A 473 -23.15 -45.02 1.50
CA TYR A 473 -22.08 -44.05 1.23
C TYR A 473 -20.74 -44.51 1.82
N VAL A 474 -20.26 -45.68 1.37
CA VAL A 474 -19.02 -46.30 1.88
C VAL A 474 -17.78 -45.48 1.50
N ALA A 475 -17.72 -44.97 0.26
CA ALA A 475 -16.60 -44.17 -0.22
C ALA A 475 -16.42 -42.86 0.58
N LEU A 476 -17.52 -42.13 0.83
CA LEU A 476 -17.52 -40.94 1.69
C LEU A 476 -16.99 -41.25 3.10
N SER A 477 -17.42 -42.37 3.69
CA SER A 477 -17.06 -42.72 5.07
C SER A 477 -15.59 -43.08 5.20
N ALA A 478 -15.06 -43.88 4.27
CA ALA A 478 -13.64 -44.21 4.21
C ALA A 478 -12.79 -42.95 3.95
N PHE A 479 -13.23 -42.07 3.04
CA PHE A 479 -12.57 -40.80 2.78
C PHE A 479 -12.52 -39.91 4.03
N LEU A 480 -13.63 -39.77 4.77
CA LEU A 480 -13.67 -38.97 6.00
C LEU A 480 -12.73 -39.51 7.08
N VAL A 481 -12.59 -40.83 7.22
CA VAL A 481 -11.60 -41.43 8.12
C VAL A 481 -10.18 -41.02 7.74
N ASP A 482 -9.84 -41.14 6.44
CA ASP A 482 -8.53 -40.71 5.94
C ASP A 482 -8.29 -39.22 6.18
N GLN A 483 -9.31 -38.36 5.95
CA GLN A 483 -9.20 -36.91 6.16
C GLN A 483 -9.03 -36.52 7.62
N LEU A 484 -9.78 -37.13 8.54
CA LEU A 484 -9.67 -36.81 9.96
C LEU A 484 -8.27 -37.08 10.49
N ILE A 485 -7.61 -38.11 9.98
CA ILE A 485 -6.32 -38.56 10.48
C ILE A 485 -5.19 -37.79 9.84
N TRP A 486 -5.30 -37.54 8.55
CA TRP A 486 -4.42 -36.62 7.84
C TRP A 486 -4.45 -35.23 8.50
N ALA A 487 -5.65 -34.69 8.74
CA ALA A 487 -5.83 -33.40 9.41
C ALA A 487 -5.31 -33.41 10.85
N ALA A 488 -5.60 -34.46 11.63
CA ALA A 488 -5.08 -34.59 12.99
C ALA A 488 -3.55 -34.61 13.02
N GLY A 489 -2.91 -35.37 12.11
CA GLY A 489 -1.46 -35.41 11.98
C GLY A 489 -0.86 -34.05 11.65
N ILE A 490 -1.46 -33.32 10.70
CA ILE A 490 -1.01 -31.98 10.31
C ILE A 490 -1.21 -30.97 11.44
N ILE A 491 -2.36 -30.97 12.11
CA ILE A 491 -2.66 -30.05 13.23
C ILE A 491 -1.65 -30.25 14.36
N VAL A 492 -1.35 -31.51 14.67
CA VAL A 492 -0.36 -31.87 15.69
C VAL A 492 1.04 -31.40 15.30
N LEU A 493 1.46 -31.64 14.05
CA LEU A 493 2.76 -31.17 13.55
C LEU A 493 2.83 -29.64 13.51
N LEU A 494 1.76 -28.98 13.09
CA LEU A 494 1.61 -27.52 13.08
C LEU A 494 1.80 -26.95 14.48
N TRP A 495 1.12 -27.51 15.47
CA TRP A 495 1.26 -27.10 16.86
C TRP A 495 2.72 -27.22 17.34
N LEU A 496 3.38 -28.35 17.03
CA LEU A 496 4.77 -28.56 17.39
C LEU A 496 5.72 -27.55 16.71
N LEU A 497 5.50 -27.27 15.42
CA LEU A 497 6.28 -26.30 14.65
C LEU A 497 6.04 -24.86 15.14
N MET A 498 4.82 -24.49 15.47
CA MET A 498 4.49 -23.18 16.06
C MET A 498 5.15 -22.99 17.43
N ALA A 499 5.06 -24.00 18.31
CA ALA A 499 5.71 -23.98 19.61
C ALA A 499 7.25 -23.89 19.46
N SER A 500 7.79 -24.54 18.44
CA SER A 500 9.21 -24.46 18.08
C SER A 500 9.60 -23.09 17.55
N ALA A 501 8.79 -22.47 16.68
CA ALA A 501 9.03 -21.12 16.17
C ALA A 501 9.06 -20.10 17.31
N GLU A 502 8.10 -20.18 18.25
CA GLU A 502 8.07 -19.29 19.42
C GLU A 502 9.29 -19.44 20.33
N THR A 503 9.70 -20.68 20.62
CA THR A 503 10.81 -20.92 21.54
C THR A 503 12.19 -20.76 20.91
N LEU A 504 12.35 -21.11 19.64
CA LEU A 504 13.63 -21.06 18.94
C LEU A 504 13.88 -19.68 18.31
N ILE A 505 12.89 -19.07 17.65
CA ILE A 505 13.05 -17.75 17.04
C ILE A 505 12.85 -16.67 18.10
N GLY A 506 11.67 -16.65 18.72
CA GLY A 506 11.30 -15.69 19.74
C GLY A 506 12.28 -15.72 20.92
N GLY A 507 12.52 -16.91 21.48
CA GLY A 507 13.44 -17.09 22.61
C GLY A 507 14.91 -16.78 22.32
N SER A 508 15.41 -17.04 21.11
CA SER A 508 16.81 -16.77 20.77
C SER A 508 17.09 -15.31 20.49
N LEU A 509 16.14 -14.58 19.89
CA LEU A 509 16.33 -13.17 19.52
C LEU A 509 15.96 -12.18 20.64
N SER A 510 15.10 -12.57 21.59
CA SER A 510 14.65 -11.70 22.68
C SER A 510 15.37 -11.88 24.02
N GLY A 511 16.00 -13.05 24.25
CA GLY A 511 16.71 -13.37 25.49
C GLY A 511 18.18 -12.92 25.50
N GLU A 512 18.85 -13.07 26.66
CA GLU A 512 20.31 -12.91 26.81
C GLU A 512 21.07 -14.11 26.24
N THR A 513 20.76 -14.48 25.01
CA THR A 513 21.42 -15.60 24.34
C THR A 513 22.65 -15.11 23.59
N ARG A 514 23.62 -16.02 23.41
CA ARG A 514 24.84 -15.75 22.64
C ARG A 514 24.53 -15.18 21.24
N LEU A 515 23.45 -15.63 20.61
CA LEU A 515 23.02 -15.15 19.29
C LEU A 515 22.52 -13.70 19.33
N ALA A 516 21.69 -13.36 20.31
CA ALA A 516 21.25 -11.98 20.49
C ALA A 516 22.43 -11.06 20.78
N THR A 517 23.37 -11.49 21.63
CA THR A 517 24.57 -10.69 21.95
C THR A 517 25.53 -10.55 20.78
N THR A 518 25.73 -11.59 19.95
CA THR A 518 26.57 -11.48 18.74
C THR A 518 25.92 -10.62 17.67
N LEU A 519 24.59 -10.70 17.51
CA LEU A 519 23.87 -9.82 16.61
C LEU A 519 23.96 -8.37 17.08
N GLN A 520 23.81 -8.10 18.38
CA GLN A 520 24.03 -6.76 18.94
C GLN A 520 25.44 -6.25 18.68
N ALA A 521 26.46 -7.09 18.92
CA ALA A 521 27.86 -6.73 18.72
C ALA A 521 28.21 -6.45 17.25
N ASN A 522 27.67 -7.24 16.31
CA ASN A 522 28.02 -7.12 14.90
C ASN A 522 27.16 -6.11 14.12
N THR A 523 25.91 -5.86 14.55
CA THR A 523 24.96 -5.01 13.81
C THR A 523 24.64 -3.68 14.51
N GLY A 524 25.00 -3.51 15.78
CA GLY A 524 24.70 -2.31 16.56
C GLY A 524 23.22 -2.10 16.90
N LEU A 525 22.36 -3.09 16.65
CA LEU A 525 20.91 -2.99 16.89
C LEU A 525 20.58 -2.89 18.39
N ARG A 526 19.68 -1.96 18.74
CA ARG A 526 19.16 -1.81 20.11
C ARG A 526 18.32 -3.03 20.50
N ARG A 527 18.33 -3.42 21.78
CA ARG A 527 17.57 -4.56 22.34
C ARG A 527 16.06 -4.49 22.02
N ARG A 528 15.47 -3.28 22.02
CA ARG A 528 14.07 -3.06 21.64
C ARG A 528 13.79 -3.44 20.19
N SER A 529 14.68 -3.10 19.27
CA SER A 529 14.55 -3.43 17.84
C SER A 529 14.69 -4.94 17.60
N LEU A 530 15.60 -5.61 18.31
CA LEU A 530 15.73 -7.07 18.25
C LEU A 530 14.50 -7.79 18.79
N ASN A 531 13.89 -7.30 19.88
CA ASN A 531 12.63 -7.84 20.36
C ASN A 531 11.49 -7.64 19.34
N GLN A 532 11.41 -6.48 18.69
CA GLN A 532 10.42 -6.23 17.63
C GLN A 532 10.62 -7.18 16.44
N ILE A 533 11.86 -7.38 16.00
CA ILE A 533 12.21 -8.33 14.95
C ILE A 533 11.83 -9.76 15.37
N ALA A 534 12.10 -10.15 16.62
CA ALA A 534 11.76 -11.47 17.15
C ALA A 534 10.24 -11.73 17.12
N VAL A 535 9.43 -10.75 17.55
CA VAL A 535 7.97 -10.82 17.54
C VAL A 535 7.45 -10.91 16.11
N LEU A 536 7.93 -10.05 15.21
CA LEU A 536 7.53 -10.06 13.80
C LEU A 536 7.93 -11.36 13.09
N ALA A 537 9.16 -11.84 13.29
CA ALA A 537 9.65 -13.08 12.69
C ALA A 537 8.87 -14.30 13.21
N THR A 538 8.56 -14.36 14.50
CA THR A 538 7.73 -15.43 15.08
C THR A 538 6.30 -15.36 14.56
N GLY A 539 5.72 -14.15 14.45
CA GLY A 539 4.40 -13.92 13.87
C GLY A 539 4.33 -14.37 12.41
N ALA A 540 5.29 -13.95 11.59
CA ALA A 540 5.40 -14.33 10.18
C ALA A 540 5.56 -15.85 10.03
N ALA A 541 6.43 -16.47 10.83
CA ALA A 541 6.60 -17.93 10.82
C ALA A 541 5.29 -18.67 11.16
N ARG A 542 4.52 -18.19 12.15
CA ARG A 542 3.22 -18.78 12.47
C ARG A 542 2.23 -18.67 11.32
N VAL A 543 2.10 -17.51 10.71
CA VAL A 543 1.18 -17.31 9.56
C VAL A 543 1.56 -18.24 8.41
N LEU A 544 2.86 -18.32 8.07
CA LEU A 544 3.34 -19.21 7.01
C LEU A 544 3.05 -20.68 7.33
N LEU A 545 3.28 -21.11 8.58
CA LEU A 545 2.98 -22.47 9.02
C LEU A 545 1.48 -22.79 8.97
N ILE A 546 0.61 -21.86 9.41
CA ILE A 546 -0.86 -22.01 9.32
C ILE A 546 -1.29 -22.14 7.87
N ALA A 547 -0.82 -21.24 7.01
CA ALA A 547 -1.12 -21.28 5.59
C ALA A 547 -0.72 -22.64 5.01
N THR A 548 0.53 -23.05 5.22
CA THR A 548 1.04 -24.35 4.73
C THR A 548 0.21 -25.53 5.25
N ALA A 549 -0.14 -25.54 6.54
CA ALA A 549 -0.97 -26.60 7.11
C ALA A 549 -2.39 -26.60 6.53
N ALA A 550 -3.01 -25.44 6.33
CA ALA A 550 -4.33 -25.33 5.71
C ALA A 550 -4.32 -25.91 4.29
N LEU A 551 -3.27 -25.67 3.51
CA LEU A 551 -3.13 -26.25 2.17
C LEU A 551 -2.97 -27.76 2.22
N LEU A 552 -2.12 -28.26 3.13
CA LEU A 552 -1.91 -29.70 3.26
C LEU A 552 -3.20 -30.40 3.70
N ILE A 553 -4.01 -29.79 4.57
CA ILE A 553 -5.32 -30.31 4.98
C ILE A 553 -6.32 -30.29 3.81
N LEU A 554 -6.27 -29.27 2.96
CA LEU A 554 -7.20 -29.11 1.84
C LEU A 554 -6.81 -29.95 0.61
N ALA A 555 -5.53 -30.29 0.45
CA ALA A 555 -5.03 -31.01 -0.73
C ALA A 555 -5.80 -32.31 -1.06
N PRO A 556 -6.14 -33.19 -0.09
CA PRO A 556 -6.86 -34.42 -0.42
C PRO A 556 -8.32 -34.22 -0.86
N TRP A 557 -8.89 -33.02 -0.72
CA TRP A 557 -10.27 -32.71 -1.16
C TRP A 557 -10.38 -32.47 -2.67
N GLY A 558 -9.39 -32.91 -3.44
CA GLY A 558 -9.33 -32.73 -4.89
C GLY A 558 -8.71 -31.40 -5.31
N PHE A 559 -8.03 -30.70 -4.40
CA PHE A 559 -7.22 -29.52 -4.71
C PHE A 559 -5.80 -29.97 -5.03
N ASP A 560 -5.39 -29.91 -6.29
CA ASP A 560 -4.03 -30.30 -6.70
C ASP A 560 -3.00 -29.33 -6.09
N SER A 561 -1.85 -29.87 -5.67
CA SER A 561 -0.74 -29.07 -5.11
C SER A 561 -0.28 -27.96 -6.05
N THR A 562 -0.40 -28.18 -7.37
CA THR A 562 -0.09 -27.21 -8.42
C THR A 562 -1.12 -26.10 -8.49
N ASP A 563 -2.42 -26.41 -8.43
CA ASP A 563 -3.51 -25.43 -8.46
C ASP A 563 -3.52 -24.57 -7.18
N VAL A 564 -3.15 -25.16 -6.05
CA VAL A 564 -3.05 -24.48 -4.75
C VAL A 564 -1.81 -23.58 -4.68
N PHE A 565 -0.66 -24.05 -5.18
CA PHE A 565 0.56 -23.24 -5.27
C PHE A 565 0.40 -22.10 -6.27
N ALA A 566 -0.27 -22.34 -7.41
CA ALA A 566 -0.64 -21.29 -8.36
C ALA A 566 -1.59 -20.28 -7.71
N SER A 567 -2.63 -20.72 -6.99
CA SER A 567 -3.55 -19.85 -6.27
C SER A 567 -2.86 -19.00 -5.21
N ILE A 568 -1.90 -19.57 -4.45
CA ILE A 568 -1.10 -18.83 -3.48
C ILE A 568 -0.12 -17.90 -4.15
N ARG A 569 0.53 -18.32 -5.24
CA ARG A 569 1.43 -17.46 -6.01
C ARG A 569 0.65 -16.26 -6.53
N THR A 570 -0.53 -16.46 -7.09
CA THR A 570 -1.42 -15.38 -7.53
C THR A 570 -1.89 -14.51 -6.36
N ALA A 571 -2.17 -15.09 -5.19
CA ALA A 571 -2.53 -14.34 -3.99
C ALA A 571 -1.36 -13.51 -3.38
N PHE A 572 -0.12 -14.02 -3.43
CA PHE A 572 1.08 -13.37 -2.86
C PHE A 572 1.79 -12.44 -3.83
N PHE A 573 1.88 -12.81 -5.10
CA PHE A 573 2.50 -12.02 -6.17
C PHE A 573 1.51 -11.15 -6.93
N GLY A 574 0.22 -11.25 -6.59
CA GLY A 574 -0.84 -10.35 -7.02
C GLY A 574 -1.48 -10.75 -8.34
N PHE A 575 -2.66 -10.19 -8.55
CA PHE A 575 -3.40 -10.28 -9.80
C PHE A 575 -3.35 -8.92 -10.52
N LYS A 576 -3.22 -8.94 -11.85
CA LYS A 576 -3.30 -7.74 -12.68
C LYS A 576 -4.78 -7.40 -12.89
N ILE A 577 -5.24 -6.26 -12.37
CA ILE A 577 -6.52 -5.66 -12.76
C ILE A 577 -6.20 -4.48 -13.69
N GLY A 578 -6.41 -4.65 -15.00
CA GLY A 578 -5.95 -3.67 -15.98
C GLY A 578 -4.41 -3.54 -15.96
N ASP A 579 -3.89 -2.31 -15.89
CA ASP A 579 -2.45 -2.02 -15.83
C ASP A 579 -1.86 -2.05 -14.40
N VAL A 580 -2.69 -2.25 -13.37
CA VAL A 580 -2.26 -2.21 -11.96
C VAL A 580 -2.07 -3.63 -11.41
N THR A 581 -0.85 -3.94 -10.97
CA THR A 581 -0.53 -5.18 -10.23
C THR A 581 -0.81 -4.98 -8.74
N ILE A 582 -1.91 -5.53 -8.23
CA ILE A 582 -2.19 -5.49 -6.78
C ILE A 582 -1.59 -6.74 -6.15
N SER A 583 -0.39 -6.60 -5.56
CA SER A 583 0.27 -7.68 -4.82
C SER A 583 0.59 -7.29 -3.38
N PRO A 584 0.43 -8.19 -2.39
CA PRO A 584 0.89 -7.96 -1.02
C PRO A 584 2.36 -7.54 -0.95
N SER A 585 3.21 -8.10 -1.82
CA SER A 585 4.62 -7.71 -1.92
C SER A 585 4.80 -6.27 -2.44
N ALA A 586 4.04 -5.84 -3.46
CA ALA A 586 4.08 -4.47 -3.95
C ALA A 586 3.53 -3.48 -2.92
N ILE A 587 2.52 -3.87 -2.14
CA ILE A 587 2.00 -3.08 -1.03
C ILE A 587 3.07 -2.91 0.06
N VAL A 588 3.72 -4.00 0.48
CA VAL A 588 4.80 -3.95 1.49
C VAL A 588 5.97 -3.10 1.00
N LEU A 589 6.37 -3.25 -0.27
CA LEU A 589 7.48 -2.49 -0.82
C LEU A 589 7.10 -1.02 -1.06
N GLY A 590 5.86 -0.73 -1.45
CA GLY A 590 5.30 0.63 -1.50
C GLY A 590 5.25 1.31 -0.12
N ILE A 591 4.82 0.58 0.92
CA ILE A 591 4.87 1.05 2.32
C ILE A 591 6.33 1.28 2.75
N THR A 592 7.25 0.43 2.33
CA THR A 592 8.68 0.57 2.63
C THR A 592 9.26 1.82 1.96
N ILE A 593 8.95 2.06 0.68
CA ILE A 593 9.35 3.27 -0.05
C ILE A 593 8.78 4.51 0.64
N LEU A 594 7.50 4.50 1.03
CA LEU A 594 6.89 5.60 1.78
C LEU A 594 7.60 5.81 3.13
N GLY A 595 7.87 4.75 3.88
CA GLY A 595 8.56 4.81 5.16
C GLY A 595 9.96 5.39 5.05
N VAL A 596 10.73 4.96 4.04
CA VAL A 596 12.06 5.50 3.74
C VAL A 596 11.97 6.98 3.31
N GLY A 597 11.02 7.33 2.45
CA GLY A 597 10.82 8.72 2.02
C GLY A 597 10.45 9.65 3.18
N VAL A 598 9.56 9.21 4.08
CA VAL A 598 9.21 9.94 5.31
C VAL A 598 10.42 10.05 6.25
N PHE A 599 11.22 8.99 6.36
CA PHE A 599 12.45 9.02 7.16
C PHE A 599 13.44 10.06 6.62
N ILE A 600 13.71 10.05 5.32
CA ILE A 600 14.57 11.03 4.65
C ILE A 600 14.03 12.44 4.87
N THR A 601 12.73 12.65 4.65
CA THR A 601 12.08 13.96 4.86
C THR A 601 12.27 14.46 6.29
N ARG A 602 12.05 13.62 7.30
CA ARG A 602 12.28 13.98 8.70
C ARG A 602 13.76 14.21 9.03
N ALA A 603 14.66 13.45 8.42
CA ALA A 603 16.10 13.67 8.58
C ALA A 603 16.51 15.03 8.00
N THR A 604 16.00 15.39 6.82
CA THR A 604 16.21 16.70 6.19
C THR A 604 15.61 17.82 7.05
N GLN A 605 14.38 17.70 7.53
CA GLN A 605 13.77 18.69 8.42
C GLN A 605 14.59 18.92 9.69
N ARG A 606 15.02 17.84 10.35
CA ARG A 606 15.88 17.93 11.54
C ARG A 606 17.23 18.57 11.26
N TRP A 607 17.83 18.27 10.11
CA TRP A 607 19.08 18.90 9.69
C TRP A 607 18.88 20.40 9.41
N LEU A 608 17.76 20.75 8.77
CA LEU A 608 17.37 22.13 8.50
C LEU A 608 17.18 22.90 9.82
N GLU A 609 16.45 22.34 10.78
CA GLU A 609 16.13 22.96 12.07
C GLU A 609 17.32 23.06 13.03
N ASN A 610 18.20 22.04 13.07
CA ASN A 610 19.26 21.97 14.08
C ASN A 610 20.63 22.43 13.58
N THR A 611 20.85 22.49 12.26
CA THR A 611 22.17 22.76 11.69
C THR A 611 22.14 23.96 10.75
N TYR A 612 21.30 23.93 9.71
CA TYR A 612 21.35 24.95 8.66
C TYR A 612 20.66 26.27 9.03
N LEU A 613 19.37 26.22 9.41
CA LEU A 613 18.59 27.40 9.75
C LEU A 613 19.13 28.14 10.99
N PRO A 614 19.65 27.48 12.04
CA PRO A 614 20.29 28.15 13.16
C PRO A 614 21.48 29.03 12.80
N ALA A 615 22.22 28.65 11.76
CA ALA A 615 23.38 29.39 11.27
C ALA A 615 23.03 30.63 10.41
N THR A 616 21.74 30.92 10.23
CA THR A 616 21.25 32.08 9.46
C THR A 616 20.55 33.09 10.36
N ASP A 617 20.54 34.38 10.01
CA ASP A 617 19.87 35.45 10.78
C ASP A 617 18.32 35.45 10.66
N LEU A 618 17.71 34.31 10.38
CA LEU A 618 16.26 34.16 10.21
C LEU A 618 15.54 34.10 11.57
N ASP A 619 14.35 34.70 11.66
CA ASP A 619 13.49 34.66 12.83
C ASP A 619 12.85 33.28 13.06
N ALA A 620 12.45 32.99 14.30
CA ALA A 620 11.90 31.69 14.67
C ALA A 620 10.64 31.29 13.87
N GLY A 621 9.80 32.27 13.50
CA GLY A 621 8.59 32.04 12.73
C GLY A 621 8.89 31.58 11.30
N LEU A 622 9.84 32.25 10.64
CA LEU A 622 10.26 31.89 9.29
C LEU A 622 11.00 30.55 9.24
N ARG A 623 11.87 30.26 10.21
CA ARG A 623 12.55 28.95 10.32
C ARG A 623 11.55 27.79 10.42
N ASN A 624 10.54 27.93 11.29
CA ASN A 624 9.49 26.93 11.45
C ASN A 624 8.65 26.76 10.17
N SER A 625 8.35 27.87 9.49
CA SER A 625 7.61 27.85 8.23
C SER A 625 8.36 27.11 7.11
N ILE A 626 9.66 27.37 6.96
CA ILE A 626 10.51 26.69 5.97
C ILE A 626 10.58 25.18 6.25
N SER A 627 10.82 24.77 7.50
CA SER A 627 10.86 23.35 7.87
C SER A 627 9.52 22.65 7.62
N THR A 628 8.40 23.33 7.92
CA THR A 628 7.05 22.80 7.70
C THR A 628 6.75 22.60 6.22
N VAL A 629 7.08 23.59 5.37
CA VAL A 629 6.91 23.49 3.91
C VAL A 629 7.78 22.37 3.33
N ALA A 630 9.05 22.28 3.74
CA ALA A 630 9.94 21.19 3.32
C ALA A 630 9.39 19.81 3.71
N GLY A 631 8.74 19.71 4.88
CA GLY A 631 8.04 18.51 5.32
C GLY A 631 6.88 18.11 4.43
N TYR A 632 5.99 19.05 4.09
CA TYR A 632 4.86 18.79 3.21
C TYR A 632 5.31 18.39 1.81
N VAL A 633 6.30 19.09 1.24
CA VAL A 633 6.86 18.75 -0.08
C VAL A 633 7.50 17.38 -0.07
N GLY A 634 8.34 17.07 0.93
CA GLY A 634 8.99 15.77 1.05
C GLY A 634 7.99 14.62 1.25
N PHE A 635 6.94 14.84 2.05
CA PHE A 635 5.87 13.86 2.23
C PHE A 635 5.09 13.60 0.94
N LEU A 636 4.69 14.64 0.21
CA LEU A 636 4.00 14.51 -1.07
C LEU A 636 4.86 13.77 -2.11
N LEU A 637 6.18 14.05 -2.14
CA LEU A 637 7.11 13.36 -3.02
C LEU A 637 7.23 11.86 -2.66
N ALA A 638 7.38 11.55 -1.36
CA ALA A 638 7.42 10.17 -0.88
C ALA A 638 6.13 9.40 -1.21
N LEU A 639 4.98 10.06 -1.09
CA LEU A 639 3.68 9.51 -1.45
C LEU A 639 3.57 9.26 -2.97
N ALA A 640 4.01 10.21 -3.79
CA ALA A 640 4.01 10.08 -5.25
C ALA A 640 4.91 8.92 -5.72
N LEU A 641 6.10 8.76 -5.12
CA LEU A 641 7.01 7.65 -5.42
C LEU A 641 6.41 6.29 -5.02
N ALA A 642 5.74 6.22 -3.87
CA ALA A 642 5.04 5.00 -3.44
C ALA A 642 3.91 4.63 -4.41
N PHE A 643 3.10 5.59 -4.84
CA PHE A 643 2.01 5.37 -5.81
C PHE A 643 2.52 5.02 -7.21
N SER A 644 3.62 5.63 -7.67
CA SER A 644 4.29 5.27 -8.91
C SER A 644 4.74 3.81 -8.89
N TYR A 645 5.34 3.35 -7.79
CA TYR A 645 5.73 1.96 -7.62
C TYR A 645 4.54 0.99 -7.62
N LEU A 646 3.39 1.42 -7.09
CA LEU A 646 2.13 0.66 -7.13
C LEU A 646 1.51 0.59 -8.54
N GLY A 647 2.11 1.22 -9.56
CA GLY A 647 1.59 1.23 -10.92
C GLY A 647 0.41 2.17 -11.12
N LEU A 648 0.14 3.07 -10.18
CA LEU A 648 -0.90 4.09 -10.35
C LEU A 648 -0.39 5.18 -11.30
N SER A 649 -1.14 5.41 -12.38
CA SER A 649 -0.83 6.46 -13.36
C SER A 649 -0.81 7.83 -12.67
N LEU A 650 0.39 8.42 -12.52
CA LEU A 650 0.55 9.76 -11.95
C LEU A 650 -0.14 10.84 -12.79
N GLU A 651 -0.44 10.56 -14.05
CA GLU A 651 -1.05 11.48 -15.00
C GLU A 651 -2.33 12.17 -14.47
N LYS A 652 -3.24 11.40 -13.85
CA LYS A 652 -4.46 11.97 -13.25
C LYS A 652 -4.18 12.86 -12.04
N LEU A 653 -3.16 12.52 -11.26
CA LEU A 653 -2.71 13.34 -10.12
C LEU A 653 -2.02 14.62 -10.60
N THR A 654 -1.29 14.57 -11.71
CA THR A 654 -0.63 15.74 -12.31
C THR A 654 -1.64 16.80 -12.73
N ILE A 655 -2.80 16.39 -13.27
CA ILE A 655 -3.87 17.33 -13.64
C ILE A 655 -4.41 18.05 -12.39
N VAL A 656 -4.71 17.32 -11.32
CA VAL A 656 -5.21 17.89 -10.06
C VAL A 656 -4.14 18.76 -9.38
N ALA A 657 -2.89 18.30 -9.35
CA ALA A 657 -1.77 19.06 -8.82
C ALA A 657 -1.50 20.34 -9.64
N GLY A 658 -1.69 20.28 -10.96
CA GLY A 658 -1.61 21.43 -11.84
C GLY A 658 -2.69 22.47 -11.52
N ALA A 659 -3.96 22.05 -11.43
CA ALA A 659 -5.06 22.94 -11.06
C ALA A 659 -4.87 23.57 -9.67
N LEU A 660 -4.43 22.77 -8.69
CA LEU A 660 -4.12 23.24 -7.33
C LEU A 660 -2.96 24.24 -7.33
N SER A 661 -1.90 23.97 -8.10
CA SER A 661 -0.74 24.88 -8.24
C SER A 661 -1.15 26.22 -8.83
N VAL A 662 -2.02 26.22 -9.85
CA VAL A 662 -2.59 27.44 -10.42
C VAL A 662 -3.43 28.20 -9.38
N GLY A 663 -4.29 27.50 -8.64
CA GLY A 663 -5.10 28.11 -7.58
C GLY A 663 -4.26 28.74 -6.45
N ILE A 664 -3.22 28.04 -5.99
CA ILE A 664 -2.27 28.57 -4.99
C ILE A 664 -1.50 29.75 -5.55
N GLY A 665 -1.07 29.69 -6.82
CA GLY A 665 -0.38 30.79 -7.50
C GLY A 665 -1.23 32.06 -7.55
N PHE A 666 -2.52 31.94 -7.89
CA PHE A 666 -3.46 33.06 -7.84
C PHE A 666 -3.65 33.60 -6.42
N GLY A 667 -3.75 32.73 -5.40
CA GLY A 667 -3.87 33.15 -4.00
C GLY A 667 -2.61 33.86 -3.47
N LEU A 668 -1.43 33.44 -3.92
CA LEU A 668 -0.14 33.98 -3.47
C LEU A 668 0.29 35.24 -4.25
N GLN A 669 -0.39 35.56 -5.36
CA GLN A 669 -0.03 36.67 -6.25
C GLN A 669 0.16 38.00 -5.51
N SER A 670 -0.74 38.35 -4.57
CA SER A 670 -0.63 39.60 -3.80
C SER A 670 0.57 39.61 -2.85
N ILE A 671 0.93 38.45 -2.27
CA ILE A 671 2.09 38.34 -1.38
C ILE A 671 3.38 38.50 -2.18
N VAL A 672 3.49 37.82 -3.33
CA VAL A 672 4.65 37.94 -4.23
C VAL A 672 4.77 39.36 -4.77
N ASN A 673 3.67 40.00 -5.17
CA ASN A 673 3.68 41.39 -5.64
C ASN A 673 4.23 42.35 -4.57
N ASN A 674 3.77 42.23 -3.32
CA ASN A 674 4.27 43.04 -2.21
C ASN A 674 5.75 42.77 -1.89
N PHE A 675 6.18 41.51 -1.96
CA PHE A 675 7.58 41.12 -1.77
C PHE A 675 8.49 41.74 -2.83
N VAL A 676 8.15 41.56 -4.11
CA VAL A 676 8.90 42.12 -5.24
C VAL A 676 8.91 43.64 -5.17
N SER A 677 7.77 44.27 -4.86
CA SER A 677 7.69 45.72 -4.65
C SER A 677 8.57 46.19 -3.50
N GLY A 678 8.65 45.43 -2.41
CA GLY A 678 9.56 45.73 -1.29
C GLY A 678 11.03 45.66 -1.68
N LEU A 679 11.43 44.64 -2.43
CA LEU A 679 12.80 44.51 -2.94
C LEU A 679 13.13 45.67 -3.90
N LEU A 680 12.18 46.03 -4.77
CA LEU A 680 12.32 47.17 -5.68
C LEU A 680 12.50 48.49 -4.92
N LEU A 681 11.68 48.74 -3.88
CA LEU A 681 11.80 49.91 -3.01
C LEU A 681 13.17 49.99 -2.33
N LEU A 682 13.72 48.86 -1.90
CA LEU A 682 15.06 48.81 -1.28
C LEU A 682 16.20 49.02 -2.29
N TRP A 683 16.00 48.56 -3.53
CA TRP A 683 16.99 48.64 -4.59
C TRP A 683 17.01 50.00 -5.28
N GLU A 684 15.88 50.45 -5.83
CA GLU A 684 15.74 51.75 -6.52
C GLU A 684 15.68 52.93 -5.53
N ARG A 685 15.30 52.65 -4.27
CA ARG A 685 15.21 53.62 -3.18
C ARG A 685 14.41 54.87 -3.53
N PRO A 686 13.19 54.83 -4.13
CA PRO A 686 12.43 56.04 -4.44
C PRO A 686 12.02 56.83 -3.18
N ILE A 687 11.83 56.13 -2.07
CA ILE A 687 11.65 56.67 -0.72
C ILE A 687 12.70 56.07 0.21
N ARG A 688 13.18 56.83 1.19
CA ARG A 688 14.15 56.37 2.19
C ARG A 688 13.56 56.44 3.60
N VAL A 689 14.10 55.63 4.50
CA VAL A 689 13.81 55.75 5.93
C VAL A 689 14.24 57.14 6.39
N GLY A 690 13.30 57.87 7.00
CA GLY A 690 13.46 59.28 7.38
C GLY A 690 12.84 60.29 6.40
N ASP A 691 12.40 59.87 5.21
CA ASP A 691 11.74 60.79 4.28
C ASP A 691 10.32 61.14 4.74
N GLN A 692 9.93 62.41 4.58
CA GLN A 692 8.55 62.87 4.75
C GLN A 692 7.79 62.66 3.44
N VAL A 693 6.78 61.79 3.49
CA VAL A 693 6.02 61.35 2.32
C VAL A 693 4.52 61.55 2.55
N LEU A 694 3.82 61.92 1.48
CA LEU A 694 2.36 61.96 1.42
C LEU A 694 1.88 60.86 0.47
N ILE A 695 1.06 59.95 0.97
CA ILE A 695 0.53 58.80 0.23
C ILE A 695 -0.99 58.78 0.43
N GLY A 696 -1.73 59.07 -0.64
CA GLY A 696 -3.17 59.37 -0.53
C GLY A 696 -3.38 60.59 0.37
N ASP A 697 -4.21 60.43 1.40
CA ASP A 697 -4.52 61.48 2.38
C ASP A 697 -3.64 61.43 3.63
N SER A 698 -2.77 60.42 3.75
CA SER A 698 -1.93 60.19 4.93
C SER A 698 -0.53 60.79 4.74
N GLU A 699 -0.13 61.69 5.63
CA GLU A 699 1.19 62.31 5.64
C GLU A 699 2.01 61.88 6.85
N GLY A 700 3.27 61.48 6.63
CA GLY A 700 4.16 61.10 7.73
C GLY A 700 5.59 60.82 7.33
N ILE A 701 6.39 60.38 8.31
CA ILE A 701 7.81 60.06 8.16
C ILE A 701 7.98 58.55 8.07
N VAL A 702 8.71 58.08 7.05
CA VAL A 702 9.01 56.66 6.87
C VAL A 702 9.91 56.17 8.02
N LYS A 703 9.44 55.20 8.82
CA LYS A 703 10.19 54.63 9.94
C LYS A 703 10.96 53.37 9.56
N ARG A 704 10.33 52.49 8.80
CA ARG A 704 10.92 51.22 8.39
C ARG A 704 10.31 50.73 7.09
N ILE A 705 11.16 50.30 6.16
CA ILE A 705 10.74 49.57 4.95
C ILE A 705 10.97 48.10 5.25
N SER A 706 9.89 47.31 5.34
CA SER A 706 9.96 45.85 5.48
C SER A 706 9.68 45.18 4.14
N VAL A 707 9.87 43.86 4.08
CA VAL A 707 9.74 43.08 2.85
C VAL A 707 8.34 43.18 2.21
N ARG A 708 7.25 43.24 2.99
CA ARG A 708 5.87 43.27 2.48
C ARG A 708 5.16 44.61 2.64
N SER A 709 5.63 45.46 3.54
CA SER A 709 4.99 46.72 3.90
C SER A 709 6.01 47.71 4.42
N THR A 710 5.67 49.00 4.28
CA THR A 710 6.43 50.11 4.83
C THR A 710 5.63 50.76 5.95
N GLU A 711 6.30 51.04 7.06
CA GLU A 711 5.73 51.68 8.24
C GLU A 711 6.03 53.17 8.22
N ILE A 712 4.97 53.97 8.30
CA ILE A 712 5.02 55.44 8.22
C ILE A 712 4.40 56.00 9.49
N GLN A 713 5.17 56.79 10.24
CA GLN A 713 4.66 57.47 11.42
C GLN A 713 4.08 58.82 11.02
N THR A 714 2.79 58.99 11.28
CA THR A 714 2.04 60.23 11.06
C THR A 714 2.32 61.24 12.19
N PHE A 715 1.96 62.51 11.99
CA PHE A 715 2.28 63.60 12.93
C PHE A 715 1.55 63.53 14.28
N ASP A 716 0.43 62.80 14.34
CA ASP A 716 -0.27 62.43 15.58
C ASP A 716 0.39 61.24 16.32
N ARG A 717 1.53 60.75 15.81
CA ARG A 717 2.30 59.58 16.26
C ARG A 717 1.67 58.22 15.94
N SER A 718 0.66 58.13 15.09
CA SER A 718 0.08 56.86 14.64
C SER A 718 0.98 56.16 13.61
N ALA A 719 1.08 54.82 13.68
CA ALA A 719 1.85 54.01 12.73
C ALA A 719 0.94 53.47 11.60
N VAL A 720 1.14 53.97 10.39
CA VAL A 720 0.42 53.56 9.19
C VAL A 720 1.25 52.51 8.45
N ILE A 721 0.69 51.31 8.31
CA ILE A 721 1.33 50.19 7.59
C ILE A 721 0.80 50.17 6.16
N VAL A 722 1.64 50.56 5.20
CA VAL A 722 1.29 50.61 3.78
C VAL A 722 1.87 49.40 3.05
N PRO A 723 1.07 48.61 2.31
CA PRO A 723 1.58 47.55 1.45
C PRO A 723 2.57 48.10 0.42
N ASN A 724 3.69 47.41 0.20
CA ASN A 724 4.73 47.92 -0.70
C ASN A 724 4.26 48.03 -2.15
N SER A 725 3.35 47.15 -2.58
CA SER A 725 2.75 47.25 -3.92
C SER A 725 2.00 48.56 -4.15
N ASN A 726 1.38 49.13 -3.10
CA ASN A 726 0.69 50.42 -3.20
C ASN A 726 1.69 51.59 -3.33
N LEU A 727 2.90 51.47 -2.81
CA LEU A 727 3.94 52.50 -2.92
C LEU A 727 4.63 52.49 -4.29
N ILE A 728 4.67 51.34 -4.94
CA ILE A 728 5.22 51.20 -6.29
C ILE A 728 4.18 51.54 -7.37
N SER A 729 2.92 51.13 -7.16
CA SER A 729 1.84 51.37 -8.14
C SER A 729 1.13 52.72 -7.95
N GLY A 730 1.14 53.28 -6.74
CA GLY A 730 0.45 54.53 -6.40
C GLY A 730 1.33 55.78 -6.50
N ILE A 731 0.69 56.94 -6.53
CA ILE A 731 1.39 58.23 -6.52
C ILE A 731 1.90 58.52 -5.10
N VAL A 732 3.21 58.69 -4.96
CA VAL A 732 3.87 59.03 -3.70
C VAL A 732 4.55 60.40 -3.83
N LYS A 733 4.12 61.37 -3.03
CA LYS A 733 4.77 62.70 -3.01
C LYS A 733 5.81 62.74 -1.90
N ASN A 734 7.07 62.68 -2.28
CA ASN A 734 8.20 62.83 -1.36
C ASN A 734 8.58 64.31 -1.24
N ARG A 735 8.52 64.89 -0.03
CA ARG A 735 8.76 66.32 0.20
C ARG A 735 10.23 66.68 0.42
N VAL A 736 11.09 65.69 0.65
CA VAL A 736 12.50 65.90 1.02
C VAL A 736 13.48 65.25 0.04
N ARG A 737 12.99 64.81 -1.13
CA ARG A 737 13.79 64.10 -2.12
C ARG A 737 14.62 65.07 -2.94
N GLY A 738 15.94 64.95 -2.85
CA GLY A 738 16.89 65.72 -3.67
C GLY A 738 17.21 67.09 -3.09
N ASP A 739 16.22 67.83 -2.61
CA ASP A 739 16.38 69.07 -1.86
C ASP A 739 15.36 69.14 -0.72
N ARG A 740 15.76 69.76 0.39
CA ARG A 740 14.91 69.99 1.57
C ARG A 740 14.23 71.35 1.53
N THR A 741 14.55 72.20 0.55
CA THR A 741 13.94 73.51 0.42
C THR A 741 12.43 73.40 0.18
N GLY A 742 11.67 74.22 0.91
CA GLY A 742 10.21 74.24 0.85
C GLY A 742 9.70 75.53 0.21
N ARG A 743 8.45 75.54 -0.25
CA ARG A 743 7.75 76.76 -0.67
C ARG A 743 6.58 77.03 0.25
N VAL A 744 6.57 78.21 0.86
CA VAL A 744 5.46 78.72 1.67
C VAL A 744 4.75 79.82 0.90
N ILE A 745 3.43 79.80 0.93
CA ILE A 745 2.57 80.82 0.31
C ILE A 745 1.69 81.40 1.41
N ILE A 746 1.71 82.72 1.54
CA ILE A 746 0.90 83.46 2.51
C ILE A 746 0.00 84.42 1.73
N SER A 747 -1.30 84.25 1.86
CA SER A 747 -2.29 85.15 1.25
C SER A 747 -2.62 86.27 2.22
N VAL A 748 -2.38 87.51 1.80
CA VAL A 748 -2.57 88.72 2.60
C VAL A 748 -3.54 89.66 1.88
N SER A 749 -4.44 90.29 2.64
CA SER A 749 -5.40 91.26 2.12
C SER A 749 -5.21 92.61 2.80
N VAL A 750 -5.14 93.69 2.04
CA VAL A 750 -5.01 95.08 2.54
C VAL A 750 -6.11 95.96 1.97
N LEU A 751 -6.45 97.08 2.61
CA LEU A 751 -7.53 97.95 2.12
C LEU A 751 -7.16 98.63 0.77
N ARG A 752 -8.17 98.85 -0.06
CA ARG A 752 -8.05 99.41 -1.42
C ARG A 752 -7.61 100.87 -1.46
N ASN A 753 -7.80 101.61 -0.36
CA ASN A 753 -7.33 102.98 -0.23
C ASN A 753 -5.83 103.07 0.13
N GLN A 754 -5.14 101.95 0.30
CA GLN A 754 -3.72 101.89 0.61
C GLN A 754 -2.88 101.61 -0.65
N ASP A 755 -1.60 102.02 -0.61
CA ASP A 755 -0.70 101.88 -1.75
C ASP A 755 -0.27 100.40 -1.98
N PRO A 756 -0.70 99.75 -3.08
CA PRO A 756 -0.39 98.34 -3.32
C PRO A 756 1.11 98.05 -3.51
N VAL A 757 1.88 99.03 -4.01
CA VAL A 757 3.32 98.86 -4.22
C VAL A 757 4.02 98.81 -2.87
N ARG A 758 3.69 99.76 -2.00
CA ARG A 758 4.22 99.82 -0.64
C ARG A 758 3.79 98.61 0.20
N ALA A 759 2.56 98.10 0.03
CA ALA A 759 2.14 96.84 0.65
C ALA A 759 3.01 95.66 0.21
N ALA A 760 3.28 95.54 -1.08
CA ALA A 760 4.13 94.48 -1.61
C ALA A 760 5.59 94.59 -1.13
N GLU A 761 6.15 95.80 -1.04
CA GLU A 761 7.49 96.04 -0.52
C GLU A 761 7.63 95.60 0.94
N MET A 762 6.68 95.97 1.81
CA MET A 762 6.69 95.55 3.22
C MET A 762 6.54 94.03 3.40
N LEU A 763 5.73 93.39 2.57
CA LEU A 763 5.59 91.93 2.55
C LEU A 763 6.91 91.23 2.16
N VAL A 764 7.61 91.77 1.16
CA VAL A 764 8.94 91.27 0.76
C VAL A 764 9.98 91.53 1.86
N GLU A 765 9.92 92.69 2.53
CA GLU A 765 10.83 93.04 3.62
C GLU A 765 10.66 92.10 4.83
N CYS A 766 9.41 91.83 5.23
CA CYS A 766 9.09 90.87 6.29
C CYS A 766 9.60 89.47 5.97
N ALA A 767 9.42 89.02 4.72
CA ALA A 767 9.92 87.73 4.27
C ALA A 767 11.46 87.68 4.21
N SER A 768 12.10 88.75 3.75
CA SER A 768 13.56 88.83 3.60
C SER A 768 14.29 88.95 4.94
N ALA A 769 13.62 89.47 5.97
CA ALA A 769 14.14 89.58 7.33
C ALA A 769 14.08 88.24 8.11
N HIS A 770 13.26 87.28 7.67
CA HIS A 770 13.09 86.02 8.37
C HIS A 770 14.28 85.07 8.11
N ALA A 771 14.93 84.60 9.19
CA ALA A 771 16.17 83.82 9.10
C ALA A 771 16.05 82.51 8.29
N ASP A 772 14.88 81.85 8.34
CA ASP A 772 14.64 80.58 7.66
C ASP A 772 14.14 80.72 6.20
N VAL A 773 14.00 81.96 5.68
CA VAL A 773 13.63 82.24 4.28
C VAL A 773 14.89 82.40 3.43
N LEU A 774 14.91 81.74 2.28
CA LEU A 774 16.04 81.80 1.35
C LEU A 774 16.12 83.17 0.68
N LYS A 775 17.35 83.70 0.63
CA LYS A 775 17.65 84.94 -0.10
C LYS A 775 17.72 84.72 -1.62
N GLN A 776 17.96 83.48 -2.05
CA GLN A 776 17.99 83.06 -3.45
C GLN A 776 17.20 81.75 -3.61
N PRO A 777 16.10 81.71 -4.38
CA PRO A 777 15.43 82.85 -5.03
C PRO A 777 14.83 83.82 -4.00
N PRO A 778 14.82 85.14 -4.26
CA PRO A 778 14.27 86.12 -3.33
C PRO A 778 12.76 85.93 -3.15
N PRO A 779 12.21 86.23 -1.95
CA PRO A 779 10.76 86.19 -1.75
C PRO A 779 10.10 87.21 -2.68
N ARG A 780 8.95 86.83 -3.22
CA ARG A 780 8.21 87.67 -4.16
C ARG A 780 6.75 87.72 -3.78
N VAL A 781 6.14 88.86 -4.05
CA VAL A 781 4.71 89.08 -3.84
C VAL A 781 4.04 89.07 -5.20
N VAL A 782 2.97 88.29 -5.31
CA VAL A 782 2.10 88.28 -6.48
C VAL A 782 0.85 89.07 -6.12
N PHE A 783 0.62 90.19 -6.81
CA PHE A 783 -0.66 90.90 -6.73
C PHE A 783 -1.72 90.02 -7.38
N LYS A 784 -2.62 89.45 -6.57
CA LYS A 784 -3.52 88.38 -6.99
C LYS A 784 -4.79 88.94 -7.63
N LYS A 785 -5.44 89.88 -6.93
CA LYS A 785 -6.75 90.40 -7.32
C LYS A 785 -7.03 91.76 -6.65
N ILE A 786 -7.67 92.67 -7.39
CA ILE A 786 -8.24 93.91 -6.85
C ILE A 786 -9.71 93.62 -6.47
N GLY A 787 -10.04 93.65 -5.17
CA GLY A 787 -11.40 93.54 -4.65
C GLY A 787 -11.90 94.84 -4.01
N ASP A 788 -13.18 94.90 -3.67
CA ASP A 788 -13.80 96.01 -2.93
C ASP A 788 -14.29 95.48 -1.57
N PRO A 789 -13.74 95.90 -0.40
CA PRO A 789 -12.78 96.99 -0.21
C PRO A 789 -11.30 96.58 -0.14
N PHE A 790 -10.88 95.34 -0.51
CA PHE A 790 -9.51 94.83 -0.28
C PHE A 790 -8.72 94.47 -1.55
N LEU A 791 -7.40 94.67 -1.52
CA LEU A 791 -6.42 94.18 -2.48
C LEU A 791 -5.77 92.90 -1.94
N GLU A 792 -5.76 91.82 -2.72
CA GLU A 792 -5.23 90.51 -2.32
C GLU A 792 -3.83 90.25 -2.91
N PHE A 793 -2.93 89.76 -2.06
CA PHE A 793 -1.53 89.47 -2.37
C PHE A 793 -1.16 88.07 -1.93
N ASP A 794 -0.42 87.33 -2.75
CA ASP A 794 0.22 86.07 -2.35
C ASP A 794 1.72 86.30 -2.19
N LEU A 795 2.20 86.29 -0.95
CA LEU A 795 3.62 86.28 -0.61
C LEU A 795 4.16 84.86 -0.77
N ILE A 796 5.08 84.67 -1.71
CA ILE A 796 5.73 83.40 -2.00
C ILE A 796 7.16 83.47 -1.48
N ALA A 797 7.48 82.65 -0.48
CA ALA A 797 8.80 82.53 0.11
C ALA A 797 9.32 81.08 -0.01
N MET A 798 10.56 80.93 -0.45
CA MET A 798 11.26 79.64 -0.35
C MET A 798 11.94 79.54 1.01
N ILE A 799 11.88 78.39 1.66
CA ILE A 799 12.43 78.15 3.01
C ILE A 799 13.55 77.11 2.96
N VAL A 800 14.45 77.16 3.94
CA VAL A 800 15.64 76.28 4.02
C VAL A 800 15.26 74.81 4.24
N ASP A 801 14.23 74.53 5.04
CA ASP A 801 13.76 73.18 5.31
C ASP A 801 12.22 73.12 5.29
N VAL A 802 11.66 72.23 4.48
CA VAL A 802 10.22 71.97 4.34
C VAL A 802 9.54 71.61 5.66
N ASN A 803 10.27 71.04 6.63
CA ASN A 803 9.75 70.72 7.96
C ASN A 803 9.45 71.97 8.79
N LEU A 804 10.11 73.09 8.50
CA LEU A 804 9.86 74.36 9.17
C LEU A 804 8.68 75.12 8.56
N SER A 805 8.06 74.60 7.49
CA SER A 805 6.99 75.30 6.74
C SER A 805 5.88 75.85 7.62
N GLN A 806 5.33 75.07 8.54
CA GLN A 806 4.27 75.54 9.45
C GLN A 806 4.77 76.64 10.40
N LYS A 807 5.98 76.47 10.94
CA LYS A 807 6.59 77.44 11.84
C LYS A 807 6.85 78.76 11.13
N VAL A 808 7.55 78.72 9.99
CA VAL A 808 7.87 79.91 9.18
C VAL A 808 6.60 80.60 8.68
N GLN A 809 5.59 79.84 8.26
CA GLN A 809 4.31 80.40 7.86
C GLN A 809 3.66 81.16 9.03
N SER A 810 3.66 80.58 10.23
CA SER A 810 3.14 81.23 11.43
C SER A 810 3.94 82.50 11.78
N ASP A 811 5.27 82.39 11.81
CA ASP A 811 6.17 83.50 12.16
C ASP A 811 6.04 84.67 11.17
N LEU A 812 5.97 84.35 9.87
CA LEU A 812 5.73 85.34 8.82
C LEU A 812 4.33 85.94 8.89
N ASN A 813 3.29 85.17 9.22
CA ASN A 813 1.95 85.73 9.42
C ASN A 813 1.95 86.77 10.55
N PHE A 814 2.63 86.48 11.68
CA PHE A 814 2.75 87.43 12.78
C PHE A 814 3.58 88.67 12.40
N SER A 815 4.72 88.48 11.71
CA SER A 815 5.57 89.61 11.31
C SER A 815 4.90 90.51 10.27
N VAL A 816 4.25 89.91 9.27
CA VAL A 816 3.46 90.61 8.26
C VAL A 816 2.30 91.36 8.89
N PHE A 817 1.53 90.71 9.77
CA PHE A 817 0.41 91.35 10.45
C PHE A 817 0.89 92.55 11.27
N LYS A 818 1.99 92.40 12.02
CA LYS A 818 2.58 93.49 12.79
C LYS A 818 3.02 94.64 11.90
N ALA A 819 3.80 94.37 10.84
CA ALA A 819 4.31 95.40 9.94
C ALA A 819 3.20 96.15 9.21
N LEU A 820 2.17 95.44 8.74
CA LEU A 820 1.02 96.06 8.09
C LEU A 820 0.12 96.83 9.07
N SER A 821 0.02 96.39 10.32
CA SER A 821 -0.70 97.12 11.37
C SER A 821 0.05 98.38 11.79
N ASP A 822 1.36 98.30 12.00
CA ASP A 822 2.21 99.44 12.39
C ASP A 822 2.23 100.53 11.29
N ALA A 823 2.09 100.13 10.02
CA ALA A 823 1.99 101.02 8.87
C ALA A 823 0.55 101.48 8.54
N GLU A 824 -0.45 101.11 9.35
CA GLU A 824 -1.88 101.42 9.16
C GLU A 824 -2.50 100.86 7.86
N PHE A 825 -1.85 99.88 7.22
CA PHE A 825 -2.37 99.16 6.05
C PHE A 825 -3.52 98.21 6.40
N ILE A 826 -3.46 97.68 7.63
CA ILE A 826 -4.56 97.00 8.28
C ILE A 826 -5.09 97.97 9.33
N PRO A 827 -6.40 98.24 9.37
CA PRO A 827 -6.96 99.11 10.40
C PRO A 827 -6.62 98.55 11.78
N ALA A 828 -6.23 99.43 12.71
CA ALA A 828 -5.98 99.04 14.10
C ALA A 828 -7.14 98.18 14.60
N MET A 829 -6.83 97.11 15.36
CA MET A 829 -7.85 96.23 15.94
C MET A 829 -8.77 97.01 16.87
N GLY A 830 -9.75 97.68 16.29
CA GLY A 830 -10.85 98.36 16.95
C GLY A 830 -12.06 97.43 17.00
N PRO A 831 -12.94 97.59 18.00
CA PRO A 831 -14.19 96.85 18.02
C PRO A 831 -14.98 97.16 16.74
N ALA A 832 -15.36 96.11 16.01
CA ALA A 832 -16.13 96.21 14.76
C ALA A 832 -17.29 97.20 14.93
N SER A 833 -17.15 98.38 14.35
CA SER A 833 -18.23 99.34 14.22
C SER A 833 -17.88 100.27 13.06
N SER A 834 -18.37 99.90 11.89
CA SER A 834 -18.67 100.86 10.83
C SER A 834 -19.68 101.87 11.38
N PHE A 835 -19.20 102.93 12.02
CA PHE A 835 -20.02 104.10 12.33
C PHE A 835 -20.25 104.85 11.01
N ILE A 836 -21.42 104.64 10.40
CA ILE A 836 -21.94 105.53 9.37
C ILE A 836 -22.41 106.79 10.10
N THR A 837 -21.60 107.84 10.10
CA THR A 837 -21.99 109.15 10.65
C THR A 837 -22.98 109.82 9.70
N VAL A 838 -24.26 109.89 10.08
CA VAL A 838 -25.24 110.76 9.43
C VAL A 838 -25.13 112.14 10.05
N GLN A 839 -24.56 113.13 9.34
CA GLN A 839 -24.43 114.51 9.84
C GLN A 839 -25.78 115.27 9.81
N GLY A 840 -26.14 115.96 10.90
CA GLY A 840 -27.26 116.95 10.93
C GLY A 840 -28.32 116.81 12.04
N LEU A 841 -28.09 116.04 13.11
CA LEU A 841 -29.07 115.76 14.18
C LEU A 841 -28.81 116.53 15.49
N GLU A 842 -27.77 117.36 15.52
CA GLU A 842 -27.29 118.12 16.66
C GLU A 842 -28.34 119.05 17.28
N PRO A 843 -29.16 119.80 16.52
CA PRO A 843 -30.19 120.67 17.10
C PRO A 843 -31.26 119.91 17.90
N VAL A 844 -31.54 118.66 17.51
CA VAL A 844 -32.58 117.82 18.15
C VAL A 844 -32.14 117.34 19.53
N ARG A 845 -30.84 117.07 19.67
CA ARG A 845 -30.25 116.63 20.95
C ARG A 845 -30.30 117.73 22.01
N ASP A 846 -30.03 118.97 21.63
CA ASP A 846 -30.00 120.10 22.56
C ASP A 846 -31.40 120.47 23.07
N ALA A 847 -32.41 120.38 22.21
CA ALA A 847 -33.81 120.61 22.60
C ALA A 847 -34.30 119.60 23.65
N LEU A 848 -33.93 118.32 23.51
CA LEU A 848 -34.31 117.27 24.45
C LEU A 848 -33.61 117.42 25.82
N GLY A 849 -32.39 117.95 25.83
CA GLY A 849 -31.64 118.21 27.08
C GLY A 849 -32.28 119.28 27.97
N GLN A 850 -32.86 120.33 27.37
CA GLN A 850 -33.53 121.41 28.13
C GLN A 850 -34.83 120.93 28.78
N ILE A 851 -35.57 120.04 28.11
CA ILE A 851 -36.81 119.47 28.63
C ILE A 851 -36.52 118.58 29.86
N ALA A 852 -35.44 117.78 29.80
CA ALA A 852 -35.06 116.89 30.89
C ALA A 852 -34.67 117.64 32.19
N HIS A 853 -34.09 118.85 32.06
CA HIS A 853 -33.67 119.64 33.23
C HIS A 853 -34.85 120.31 33.98
N ALA A 854 -35.96 120.57 33.29
CA ALA A 854 -37.14 121.21 33.88
C ALA A 854 -37.98 120.25 34.75
N VAL A 855 -37.86 118.94 34.53
CA VAL A 855 -38.66 117.90 35.23
C VAL A 855 -38.00 117.46 36.55
N GLY A 856 -36.69 117.68 36.71
CA GLY A 856 -35.89 117.10 37.82
C GLY A 856 -35.88 117.83 39.17
N THR A 857 -36.53 118.98 39.33
CA THR A 857 -36.46 119.81 40.56
C THR A 857 -37.63 119.65 41.54
N SER A 858 -38.57 118.74 41.27
CA SER A 858 -39.73 118.48 42.15
C SER A 858 -39.60 117.10 42.81
N GLN A 859 -39.54 117.06 44.14
CA GLN A 859 -39.65 115.87 45.01
C GLN A 859 -38.37 115.11 45.36
N THR A 860 -37.52 115.74 46.18
CA THR A 860 -36.83 115.07 47.28
C THR A 860 -37.78 114.96 48.48
N ALA A 861 -38.32 113.76 48.77
CA ALA A 861 -38.59 113.21 50.11
C ALA A 861 -39.51 111.98 50.04
N ALA A 862 -39.09 110.92 50.75
CA ALA A 862 -39.90 109.99 51.55
C ALA A 862 -39.85 108.48 51.19
N VAL A 863 -39.65 107.73 52.29
CA VAL A 863 -40.13 106.38 52.64
C VAL A 863 -39.19 105.19 52.42
N ALA A 864 -39.04 104.45 53.53
CA ALA A 864 -38.31 103.22 53.76
C ALA A 864 -39.23 101.97 53.77
N ASP A 865 -38.61 100.81 53.52
CA ASP A 865 -39.00 99.41 53.87
C ASP A 865 -40.29 98.81 53.25
N PRO A 866 -40.51 97.46 53.19
CA PRO A 866 -39.81 96.34 53.89
C PRO A 866 -39.52 95.06 53.02
N ALA A 867 -38.93 94.03 53.65
CA ALA A 867 -38.97 92.61 53.20
C ALA A 867 -40.30 91.93 53.64
N PRO A 868 -40.58 90.60 53.46
CA PRO A 868 -40.07 89.52 52.58
C PRO A 868 -41.21 88.69 51.88
N GLY A 869 -40.89 87.71 51.00
CA GLY A 869 -41.79 86.55 50.75
C GLY A 869 -41.88 85.92 49.34
N SER A 870 -41.36 84.69 49.24
CA SER A 870 -41.95 83.44 48.69
C SER A 870 -42.43 83.27 47.22
N ARG A 871 -42.03 82.09 46.68
CA ARG A 871 -42.77 81.16 45.78
C ARG A 871 -42.99 81.61 44.32
N GLU A 872 -43.11 80.78 43.29
CA GLU A 872 -42.93 79.34 42.97
C GLU A 872 -43.38 79.21 41.48
N GLU A 873 -43.19 78.03 40.86
CA GLU A 873 -43.74 77.59 39.55
C GLU A 873 -43.03 78.08 38.27
N SER A 874 -42.73 77.25 37.26
CA SER A 874 -43.49 76.13 36.66
C SER A 874 -42.51 75.10 36.04
N ARG A 875 -42.56 73.80 36.38
CA ARG A 875 -43.36 72.71 35.73
C ARG A 875 -43.08 72.54 34.22
N ARG A 876 -42.52 71.40 33.77
CA ARG A 876 -43.04 70.02 33.56
C ARG A 876 -43.57 69.78 32.13
N GLY A 877 -43.07 68.69 31.54
CA GLY A 877 -43.65 67.90 30.44
C GLY A 877 -42.63 66.79 30.13
N GLU A 878 -42.77 65.56 30.67
CA GLU A 878 -43.46 64.42 30.04
C GLU A 878 -42.97 64.17 28.62
N GLY A 879 -42.45 63.03 28.20
CA GLY A 879 -42.43 61.62 28.64
C GLY A 879 -42.02 60.81 27.38
N GLN A 880 -41.79 59.50 27.31
CA GLN A 880 -41.74 58.34 28.18
C GLN A 880 -41.52 57.13 27.21
N TRP A 881 -41.12 55.95 27.73
CA TRP A 881 -41.17 54.59 27.11
C TRP A 881 -40.02 54.17 26.17
N GLU A 882 -39.34 53.02 26.29
CA GLU A 882 -39.53 51.72 26.98
C GLU A 882 -38.13 51.04 27.15
N ALA A 883 -37.74 50.53 28.34
CA ALA A 883 -37.80 49.12 28.78
C ALA A 883 -37.26 48.09 27.73
N GLY A 884 -36.33 47.17 27.98
CA GLY A 884 -35.78 46.56 29.19
C GLY A 884 -35.56 45.06 28.91
N ARG A 885 -34.35 44.51 29.12
CA ARG A 885 -34.19 43.09 29.51
C ARG A 885 -32.82 42.76 30.11
N ARG A 886 -32.89 42.26 31.34
CA ARG A 886 -31.86 41.61 32.15
C ARG A 886 -31.39 40.28 31.54
N LYS A 887 -30.15 39.85 31.80
CA LYS A 887 -29.82 38.82 32.81
C LYS A 887 -28.33 38.41 32.79
N LEU A 888 -27.77 38.30 34.00
CA LEU A 888 -26.57 37.52 34.34
C LEU A 888 -26.82 36.00 34.20
N GLY A 889 -25.75 35.26 33.91
CA GLY A 889 -25.33 34.14 34.79
C GLY A 889 -25.24 32.73 34.18
N GLN A 890 -24.06 32.13 34.38
CA GLN A 890 -23.69 30.69 34.37
C GLN A 890 -23.56 30.03 32.97
N THR A 891 -22.52 29.26 32.64
CA THR A 891 -21.74 28.27 33.40
C THR A 891 -20.31 28.09 32.84
N SER A 892 -19.37 27.83 33.77
CA SER A 892 -18.06 27.13 33.68
C SER A 892 -17.08 27.43 32.54
#